data_AF-A0A2T6D9S0-F1
#
_entry.id   AF-A0A2T6D9S0-F1
#
_cell.length_a   1.000
_cell.length_b   1.000
_cell.length_c   1.000
_cell.angle_alpha   90.00
_cell.angle_beta   90.00
_cell.angle_gamma   90.00
#
_symmetry.space_group_name_H-M   'P 1'
#
loop_
_entity.id
_entity.type
_entity.pdbx_description
1 polymer ?
#
loop_
_entity_poly.entity_id
_entity_poly.type
_entity_poly.pdbx_seq_one_letter_code
_entity_poly.pdbx_strand_id
1 'polypeptide(L)'
;MDALNRKIGLEPSASERDEDLPFGHLQLGRRPHNTCLNLDLKTIADVIRGLEARTISASSAGAKTCQEIEQAIERIRSFQSEEGVDWDQFWIEQGLAKDRVFMTSRSLERLLPEVRSCSLGMIHLGKACTGLEAAGIDSVGKLIDAARSGFDNLKNFGAKAHSETMDALKALSSVAQADGSVDWIEYAARRGFEIIPQQSSDTETFVNDILPAACERVIRAQFEDRDWNIFKRRLLVSKEESETLQAIGDVYGITRERVRQIESLCLDALRSPLIENDYRKLAFRFQPEFVEAFRSALAHYTDLGVPAWIKSRWIRELAQLWQASETKLMDHYRLVAEILGFKSIPSSCSILEPLVVDQKTPNSESNRWITLIESIHEILSDGAARDSFELAKVLKAKRLPLKNVDEIPFLIELCSTVESVKEDLYRLRFEYLRGRANQAVRVLNEAGAPLHNTALIREINRQLPRDRRLKNVENLVGQMSSDNRLLPIGKSGKWSLAEWKLETRPIIELIEEIFTDEGEAIHIDDLTERVLKLRTGSAASISLILSCNPDRFRRVAPHIYGLTAWGKIDESSLLDLDTTAQFVERYFEQRAGKEVPFKELREAFSKETGSESRSAAGILANNPAVKIVRPKTYIRLASFNPNWRSEPTKRTYTRRKPPQVDVIVAAVTKKLEQEPTGERPLVDIVSELEKELDIRRATIYPAIDQSEAVEKITIKGSAFKICRLTGRSHNRFPELPKLKNPAWRAECERAVEKLTPKDVDIALFLLGRQFDQAMRLLLEAARDQGGFPVSEGHINRLQNRIDWAVSQHVFTDKANLVLLKNERNERGHEPPAPDEQEATMKYAPYLANLYIDYLIMIDDRIRGFKHS
;
A
#
# COMPACT_ATOMS: atom_id res chain seq x y z
N MET A 1 71.59 -7.13 -50.45
CA MET A 1 71.65 -6.97 -48.98
C MET A 1 70.37 -7.50 -48.34
N ASP A 2 69.17 -7.08 -48.79
CA ASP A 2 67.86 -7.57 -48.27
C ASP A 2 67.64 -9.08 -48.33
N ALA A 3 68.06 -9.74 -49.41
CA ALA A 3 67.95 -11.20 -49.53
C ALA A 3 68.89 -11.96 -48.58
N LEU A 4 69.94 -11.29 -48.09
CA LEU A 4 70.88 -11.83 -47.10
C LEU A 4 70.34 -11.64 -45.67
N ASN A 5 69.75 -10.47 -45.38
CA ASN A 5 69.13 -10.16 -44.08
C ASN A 5 67.94 -11.09 -43.76
N ARG A 6 67.08 -11.40 -44.75
CA ARG A 6 65.95 -12.35 -44.58
C ARG A 6 66.39 -13.79 -44.30
N LYS A 7 67.63 -14.16 -44.62
CA LYS A 7 68.18 -15.53 -44.43
C LYS A 7 68.87 -15.72 -43.07
N ILE A 8 69.13 -14.63 -42.34
CA ILE A 8 69.89 -14.61 -41.08
C ILE A 8 68.97 -14.40 -39.85
N GLY A 9 67.67 -14.19 -40.04
CA GLY A 9 66.72 -14.02 -38.93
C GLY A 9 66.90 -12.72 -38.14
N LEU A 10 67.56 -11.72 -38.74
CA LEU A 10 67.56 -10.36 -38.23
C LEU A 10 66.18 -9.75 -38.54
N GLU A 11 65.40 -9.44 -37.50
CA GLU A 11 64.17 -8.67 -37.68
C GLU A 11 64.51 -7.35 -38.39
N PRO A 12 63.74 -6.96 -39.42
CA PRO A 12 63.93 -5.67 -40.07
C PRO A 12 63.84 -4.54 -39.05
N SER A 13 64.64 -3.50 -39.25
CA SER A 13 64.57 -2.30 -38.41
C SER A 13 63.14 -1.75 -38.40
N ALA A 14 62.72 -1.09 -37.32
CA ALA A 14 61.35 -0.59 -37.26
C ALA A 14 61.03 0.43 -38.38
N SER A 15 62.05 1.15 -38.84
CA SER A 15 62.05 1.95 -40.07
C SER A 15 61.72 1.13 -41.34
N GLU A 16 62.34 -0.02 -41.55
CA GLU A 16 62.09 -0.89 -42.72
C GLU A 16 60.68 -1.50 -42.69
N ARG A 17 60.10 -1.71 -41.50
CA ARG A 17 58.72 -2.21 -41.36
C ARG A 17 57.65 -1.20 -41.78
N ASP A 18 57.89 0.10 -41.56
CA ASP A 18 56.95 1.16 -41.95
C ASP A 18 57.02 1.46 -43.45
N GLU A 19 58.19 1.33 -44.08
CA GLU A 19 58.35 1.55 -45.52
C GLU A 19 57.70 0.46 -46.40
N ASP A 20 57.50 -0.74 -45.85
CA ASP A 20 56.76 -1.85 -46.47
C ASP A 20 55.24 -1.64 -46.48
N LEU A 21 54.73 -0.62 -45.78
CA LEU A 21 53.31 -0.28 -45.80
C LEU A 21 52.86 0.21 -47.18
N PRO A 22 51.57 0.00 -47.55
CA PRO A 22 51.03 0.52 -48.78
C PRO A 22 51.24 2.02 -48.93
N PHE A 23 51.62 2.50 -50.12
CA PHE A 23 51.88 3.94 -50.32
C PHE A 23 50.63 4.82 -50.07
N GLY A 24 49.42 4.23 -49.98
CA GLY A 24 48.20 4.92 -49.62
C GLY A 24 48.25 5.62 -48.24
N HIS A 25 49.12 5.18 -47.33
CA HIS A 25 49.37 5.86 -46.04
C HIS A 25 49.93 7.28 -46.20
N LEU A 26 50.50 7.62 -47.36
CA LEU A 26 50.96 8.98 -47.70
C LEU A 26 49.81 10.00 -47.88
N GLN A 27 48.56 9.55 -47.95
CA GLN A 27 47.37 10.41 -48.14
C GLN A 27 47.47 11.40 -49.31
N LEU A 28 48.13 10.98 -50.39
CA LEU A 28 48.29 11.80 -51.60
C LEU A 28 46.94 12.20 -52.20
N GLY A 29 46.87 13.39 -52.78
CA GLY A 29 45.73 13.82 -53.59
C GLY A 29 45.49 12.88 -54.77
N ARG A 30 44.27 12.90 -55.34
CA ARG A 30 43.84 11.98 -56.41
C ARG A 30 44.83 11.87 -57.58
N ARG A 31 45.38 13.00 -58.03
CA ARG A 31 46.29 13.04 -59.17
C ARG A 31 47.63 12.35 -58.85
N PRO A 32 48.38 12.75 -57.79
CA PRO A 32 49.60 12.02 -57.40
C PRO A 32 49.36 10.56 -57.05
N HIS A 33 48.26 10.23 -56.36
CA HIS A 33 47.94 8.85 -56.06
C HIS A 33 47.78 7.99 -57.33
N ASN A 34 47.01 8.47 -58.32
CA ASN A 34 46.82 7.76 -59.58
C ASN A 34 48.12 7.65 -60.39
N THR A 35 49.02 8.63 -60.27
CA THR A 35 50.36 8.53 -60.86
C THR A 35 51.16 7.39 -60.26
N CYS A 36 51.15 7.22 -58.92
CA CYS A 36 51.82 6.11 -58.25
C CYS A 36 51.23 4.75 -58.68
N LEU A 37 49.89 4.64 -58.77
CA LEU A 37 49.23 3.41 -59.27
C LEU A 37 49.63 3.07 -60.72
N ASN A 38 49.66 4.07 -61.61
CA ASN A 38 50.02 3.86 -63.01
C ASN A 38 51.47 3.42 -63.20
N LEU A 39 52.33 3.69 -62.23
CA LEU A 39 53.73 3.26 -62.19
C LEU A 39 53.92 1.91 -61.47
N ASP A 40 52.84 1.21 -61.12
CA ASP A 40 52.83 -0.07 -60.39
C ASP A 40 53.60 -0.04 -59.06
N LEU A 41 53.63 1.12 -58.39
CA LEU A 41 54.22 1.27 -57.06
C LEU A 41 53.23 0.76 -56.01
N LYS A 42 53.69 -0.05 -55.05
CA LYS A 42 52.82 -0.69 -54.05
C LYS A 42 53.09 -0.19 -52.63
N THR A 43 54.34 0.06 -52.28
CA THR A 43 54.73 0.46 -50.91
C THR A 43 55.33 1.87 -50.85
N ILE A 44 55.49 2.40 -49.64
CA ILE A 44 56.20 3.67 -49.42
C ILE A 44 57.64 3.56 -49.93
N ALA A 45 58.32 2.44 -49.69
CA ALA A 45 59.66 2.16 -50.24
C ALA A 45 59.70 2.23 -51.77
N ASP A 46 58.67 1.75 -52.48
CA ASP A 46 58.61 1.86 -53.94
C ASP A 46 58.55 3.32 -54.40
N VAL A 47 57.80 4.16 -53.67
CA VAL A 47 57.70 5.60 -53.96
C VAL A 47 59.01 6.33 -53.71
N ILE A 48 59.70 6.02 -52.60
CA ILE A 48 61.02 6.59 -52.28
C ILE A 48 62.03 6.21 -53.37
N ARG A 49 62.13 4.92 -53.71
CA ARG A 49 63.01 4.44 -54.79
C ARG A 49 62.66 5.06 -56.14
N GLY A 50 61.37 5.30 -56.41
CA GLY A 50 60.91 5.92 -57.64
C GLY A 50 61.32 7.40 -57.78
N LEU A 51 61.37 8.15 -56.67
CA LEU A 51 61.92 9.51 -56.65
C LEU A 51 63.43 9.50 -56.85
N GLU A 52 64.15 8.61 -56.16
CA GLU A 52 65.61 8.48 -56.25
C GLU A 52 66.07 8.06 -57.66
N ALA A 53 65.36 7.10 -58.27
CA ALA A 53 65.62 6.64 -59.63
C ALA A 53 65.10 7.59 -60.73
N ARG A 54 64.45 8.70 -60.35
CA ARG A 54 63.79 9.67 -61.25
C ARG A 54 62.72 9.06 -62.17
N THR A 55 62.16 7.90 -61.81
CA THR A 55 60.98 7.35 -62.51
C THR A 55 59.73 8.18 -62.21
N ILE A 56 59.66 8.76 -61.01
CA ILE A 56 58.76 9.88 -60.67
C ILE A 56 59.52 11.19 -60.94
N SER A 57 59.16 11.92 -61.99
CA SER A 57 59.85 13.16 -62.38
C SER A 57 58.89 14.17 -63.00
N ALA A 58 59.33 15.42 -63.14
CA ALA A 58 58.53 16.50 -63.73
C ALA A 58 58.01 16.16 -65.14
N SER A 59 58.72 15.32 -65.90
CA SER A 59 58.30 14.84 -67.22
C SER A 59 57.33 13.65 -67.17
N SER A 60 57.39 12.79 -66.15
CA SER A 60 56.52 11.61 -66.04
C SER A 60 55.22 11.86 -65.24
N ALA A 61 55.26 12.69 -64.19
CA ALA A 61 54.13 12.92 -63.28
C ALA A 61 53.64 14.39 -63.25
N GLY A 62 54.45 15.31 -63.75
CA GLY A 62 54.23 16.77 -63.67
C GLY A 62 54.80 17.38 -62.39
N ALA A 63 55.40 18.57 -62.50
CA ALA A 63 56.16 19.21 -61.42
C ALA A 63 55.38 19.36 -60.10
N LYS A 64 54.11 19.77 -60.15
CA LYS A 64 53.27 19.94 -58.96
C LYS A 64 52.96 18.61 -58.26
N THR A 65 52.80 17.53 -59.04
CA THR A 65 52.55 16.18 -58.55
C THR A 65 53.79 15.63 -57.83
N CYS A 66 54.97 15.78 -58.43
CA CYS A 66 56.25 15.39 -57.80
C CYS A 66 56.46 16.13 -56.49
N GLN A 67 56.24 17.45 -56.50
CA GLN A 67 56.38 18.28 -55.31
C GLN A 67 55.46 17.83 -54.17
N GLU A 68 54.21 17.46 -54.48
CA GLU A 68 53.27 16.94 -53.47
C GLU A 68 53.73 15.60 -52.87
N ILE A 69 54.26 14.69 -53.71
CA ILE A 69 54.80 13.40 -53.27
C ILE A 69 56.06 13.60 -52.40
N GLU A 70 57.00 14.45 -52.83
CA GLU A 70 58.20 14.79 -52.06
C GLU A 70 57.83 15.41 -50.70
N GLN A 71 56.86 16.33 -50.67
CA GLN A 71 56.34 16.91 -49.43
C GLN A 71 55.66 15.88 -48.52
N ALA A 72 55.03 14.84 -49.07
CA ALA A 72 54.41 13.78 -48.26
C ALA A 72 55.47 12.87 -47.63
N ILE A 73 56.53 12.54 -48.37
CA ILE A 73 57.67 11.76 -47.85
C ILE A 73 58.43 12.53 -46.77
N GLU A 74 58.73 13.81 -47.01
CA GLU A 74 59.42 14.65 -46.03
C GLU A 74 58.62 14.81 -44.74
N ARG A 75 57.28 14.88 -44.86
CA ARG A 75 56.39 14.87 -43.69
C ARG A 75 56.50 13.57 -42.89
N ILE A 76 56.51 12.40 -43.50
CA ILE A 76 56.68 11.15 -42.75
C ILE A 76 58.04 11.13 -42.05
N ARG A 77 59.11 11.54 -42.74
CA ARG A 77 60.47 11.61 -42.19
C ARG A 77 60.58 12.52 -40.98
N SER A 78 59.80 13.61 -40.92
CA SER A 78 59.79 14.49 -39.74
C SER A 78 59.21 13.86 -38.48
N PHE A 79 58.43 12.76 -38.60
CA PHE A 79 57.89 11.99 -37.47
C PHE A 79 58.66 10.68 -37.21
N GLN A 80 59.84 10.53 -37.80
CA GLN A 80 60.62 9.30 -37.66
C GLN A 80 61.38 9.28 -36.31
N SER A 81 61.27 8.17 -35.60
CA SER A 81 61.95 7.90 -34.33
C SER A 81 62.82 6.64 -34.42
N GLU A 82 63.59 6.33 -33.37
CA GLU A 82 64.36 5.07 -33.29
C GLU A 82 63.47 3.82 -33.39
N GLU A 83 62.19 3.96 -33.02
CA GLU A 83 61.22 2.87 -33.07
C GLU A 83 60.40 2.83 -34.38
N GLY A 84 60.67 3.71 -35.36
CA GLY A 84 59.90 3.85 -36.60
C GLY A 84 59.10 5.16 -36.66
N VAL A 85 58.17 5.28 -37.60
CA VAL A 85 57.33 6.48 -37.78
C VAL A 85 56.33 6.58 -36.63
N ASP A 86 56.26 7.74 -35.97
CA ASP A 86 55.21 8.07 -35.01
C ASP A 86 53.90 8.40 -35.76
N TRP A 87 53.21 7.34 -36.16
CA TRP A 87 51.93 7.45 -36.86
C TRP A 87 50.85 8.13 -36.00
N ASP A 88 50.93 8.05 -34.66
CA ASP A 88 49.93 8.67 -33.78
C ASP A 88 50.02 10.20 -33.86
N GLN A 89 51.22 10.78 -33.81
CA GLN A 89 51.41 12.21 -34.03
C GLN A 89 51.15 12.62 -35.49
N PHE A 90 51.58 11.81 -36.45
CA PHE A 90 51.33 12.07 -37.86
C PHE A 90 49.84 12.27 -38.16
N TRP A 91 48.96 11.43 -37.61
CA TRP A 91 47.52 11.53 -37.88
C TRP A 91 46.84 12.73 -37.20
N ILE A 92 47.42 13.28 -36.14
CA ILE A 92 46.94 14.51 -35.51
C ILE A 92 47.16 15.70 -36.44
N GLU A 93 48.31 15.76 -37.12
CA GLU A 93 48.69 16.89 -37.98
C GLU A 93 48.26 16.74 -39.44
N GLN A 94 48.00 15.51 -39.93
CA GLN A 94 47.64 15.29 -41.34
C GLN A 94 46.15 15.51 -41.66
N GLY A 95 45.93 16.21 -42.79
CA GLY A 95 44.65 16.22 -43.50
C GLY A 95 44.36 14.87 -44.18
N LEU A 96 43.08 14.48 -44.21
CA LEU A 96 42.64 13.17 -44.68
C LEU A 96 42.22 13.16 -46.15
N ALA A 97 42.62 12.12 -46.89
CA ALA A 97 42.04 11.82 -48.19
C ALA A 97 40.59 11.36 -48.01
N LYS A 98 39.67 11.94 -48.77
CA LYS A 98 38.22 11.73 -48.60
C LYS A 98 37.66 10.47 -49.29
N ASP A 99 38.50 9.73 -50.02
CA ASP A 99 38.08 8.66 -50.93
C ASP A 99 38.76 7.31 -50.68
N ARG A 100 39.49 7.17 -49.57
CA ARG A 100 40.24 5.96 -49.21
C ARG A 100 40.45 5.87 -47.70
N VAL A 101 40.59 4.66 -47.19
CA VAL A 101 40.93 4.42 -45.77
C VAL A 101 42.28 3.72 -45.73
N PHE A 102 43.31 4.47 -45.29
CA PHE A 102 44.65 3.97 -45.01
C PHE A 102 45.08 4.57 -43.69
N MET A 103 45.23 3.73 -42.66
CA MET A 103 45.68 4.17 -41.36
C MET A 103 46.36 3.03 -40.61
N THR A 104 47.51 3.31 -40.03
CA THR A 104 48.16 2.47 -39.03
C THR A 104 48.51 3.34 -37.84
N SER A 105 48.58 2.73 -36.66
CA SER A 105 49.00 3.36 -35.42
C SER A 105 49.38 2.24 -34.46
N ARG A 106 50.50 2.38 -33.74
CA ARG A 106 50.88 1.42 -32.70
C ARG A 106 49.83 1.37 -31.59
N SER A 107 49.22 2.51 -31.28
CA SER A 107 48.14 2.61 -30.30
C SER A 107 46.89 1.82 -30.70
N LEU A 108 46.59 1.71 -32.01
CA LEU A 108 45.51 0.83 -32.51
C LEU A 108 45.90 -0.65 -32.54
N GLU A 109 47.14 -0.95 -32.89
CA GLU A 109 47.65 -2.32 -32.98
C GLU A 109 47.73 -2.99 -31.61
N ARG A 110 48.03 -2.23 -30.55
CA ARG A 110 48.09 -2.72 -29.15
C ARG A 110 46.74 -2.83 -28.44
N LEU A 111 45.63 -2.49 -29.09
CA LEU A 111 44.31 -2.54 -28.45
C LEU A 111 44.01 -3.95 -27.94
N LEU A 112 43.42 -4.00 -26.75
CA LEU A 112 43.04 -5.25 -26.10
C LEU A 112 42.09 -6.10 -26.97
N PRO A 113 42.16 -7.45 -26.89
CA PRO A 113 41.28 -8.34 -27.66
C PRO A 113 39.78 -8.06 -27.45
N GLU A 114 39.38 -7.64 -26.25
CA GLU A 114 38.00 -7.27 -25.90
C GLU A 114 37.55 -6.03 -26.68
N VAL A 115 38.43 -5.05 -26.84
CA VAL A 115 38.15 -3.84 -27.65
C VAL A 115 38.11 -4.18 -29.13
N ARG A 116 39.06 -5.00 -29.60
CA ARG A 116 39.13 -5.43 -31.01
C ARG A 116 37.96 -6.30 -31.45
N SER A 117 37.35 -7.03 -30.52
CA SER A 117 36.16 -7.86 -30.78
C SER A 117 34.84 -7.10 -30.72
N CYS A 118 34.83 -5.85 -30.26
CA CYS A 118 33.63 -5.01 -30.26
C CYS A 118 33.06 -4.81 -31.67
N SER A 119 31.74 -4.65 -31.75
CA SER A 119 31.06 -4.33 -33.01
C SER A 119 31.44 -2.93 -33.50
N LEU A 120 31.30 -2.69 -34.80
CA LEU A 120 31.53 -1.37 -35.38
C LEU A 120 30.62 -0.26 -34.81
N GLY A 121 29.51 -0.63 -34.17
CA GLY A 121 28.62 0.32 -33.53
C GLY A 121 29.19 0.96 -32.28
N MET A 122 30.15 0.30 -31.63
CA MET A 122 30.79 0.81 -30.41
C MET A 122 31.58 2.11 -30.64
N ILE A 123 32.06 2.30 -31.88
CA ILE A 123 32.84 3.47 -32.32
C ILE A 123 31.99 4.48 -33.11
N HIS A 124 30.67 4.49 -32.89
CA HIS A 124 29.73 5.47 -33.44
C HIS A 124 29.82 5.61 -34.97
N LEU A 125 29.98 4.49 -35.67
CA LEU A 125 29.90 4.48 -37.12
C LEU A 125 28.42 4.40 -37.54
N GLY A 126 27.95 5.36 -38.32
CA GLY A 126 26.58 5.43 -38.80
C GLY A 126 26.38 4.65 -40.09
N LYS A 127 26.50 5.36 -41.23
CA LYS A 127 26.25 4.75 -42.56
C LYS A 127 27.42 3.86 -43.00
N ALA A 128 28.60 4.08 -42.45
CA ALA A 128 29.79 3.28 -42.72
C ALA A 128 29.61 1.79 -42.38
N CYS A 129 28.90 1.47 -41.28
CA CYS A 129 28.75 0.08 -40.80
C CYS A 129 28.21 -0.87 -41.87
N THR A 130 27.12 -0.51 -42.55
CA THR A 130 26.49 -1.42 -43.54
C THR A 130 27.43 -1.74 -44.70
N GLY A 131 28.24 -0.78 -45.15
CA GLY A 131 29.21 -1.00 -46.22
C GLY A 131 30.39 -1.87 -45.77
N LEU A 132 30.87 -1.67 -44.54
CA LEU A 132 31.96 -2.44 -43.94
C LEU A 132 31.54 -3.89 -43.66
N GLU A 133 30.37 -4.09 -43.06
CA GLU A 133 29.83 -5.43 -42.75
C GLU A 133 29.58 -6.25 -44.01
N ALA A 134 29.06 -5.61 -45.07
CA ALA A 134 28.89 -6.26 -46.38
C ALA A 134 30.23 -6.69 -47.01
N ALA A 135 31.34 -6.06 -46.61
CA ALA A 135 32.69 -6.42 -47.02
C ALA A 135 33.37 -7.42 -46.06
N GLY A 136 32.66 -7.95 -45.05
CA GLY A 136 33.18 -8.88 -44.06
C GLY A 136 33.94 -8.22 -42.90
N ILE A 137 33.92 -6.88 -42.82
CA ILE A 137 34.50 -6.09 -41.73
C ILE A 137 33.38 -5.82 -40.72
N ASP A 138 33.26 -6.67 -39.71
CA ASP A 138 32.16 -6.66 -38.72
C ASP A 138 32.62 -6.27 -37.30
N SER A 139 33.93 -6.15 -37.06
CA SER A 139 34.51 -5.79 -35.77
C SER A 139 35.54 -4.66 -35.87
N VAL A 140 35.79 -3.97 -34.75
CA VAL A 140 36.79 -2.90 -34.65
C VAL A 140 38.17 -3.41 -35.04
N GLY A 141 38.55 -4.62 -34.62
CA GLY A 141 39.83 -5.24 -34.98
C GLY A 141 39.97 -5.48 -36.48
N LYS A 142 38.97 -6.08 -37.13
CA LYS A 142 38.98 -6.27 -38.59
C LYS A 142 39.04 -4.94 -39.33
N LEU A 143 38.41 -3.89 -38.81
CA LEU A 143 38.47 -2.55 -39.39
C LEU A 143 39.89 -1.97 -39.30
N ILE A 144 40.56 -2.13 -38.15
CA ILE A 144 41.96 -1.70 -37.98
C ILE A 144 42.87 -2.44 -38.95
N ASP A 145 42.71 -3.76 -39.09
CA ASP A 145 43.53 -4.59 -39.99
C ASP A 145 43.29 -4.26 -41.47
N ALA A 146 42.02 -4.00 -41.82
CA ALA A 146 41.65 -3.53 -43.15
C ALA A 146 42.20 -2.14 -43.43
N ALA A 147 42.14 -1.20 -42.48
CA ALA A 147 42.68 0.15 -42.62
C ALA A 147 44.22 0.14 -42.76
N ARG A 148 44.90 -0.79 -42.07
CA ARG A 148 46.35 -0.99 -42.20
C ARG A 148 46.74 -1.48 -43.60
N SER A 149 45.98 -2.44 -44.12
CA SER A 149 46.17 -2.96 -45.49
C SER A 149 45.69 -2.00 -46.58
N GLY A 150 44.80 -1.08 -46.21
CA GLY A 150 44.16 -0.14 -47.12
C GLY A 150 42.93 -0.70 -47.82
N PHE A 151 41.90 0.13 -47.94
CA PHE A 151 40.76 -0.16 -48.81
C PHE A 151 40.13 1.11 -49.39
N ASP A 152 39.58 0.96 -50.59
CA ASP A 152 38.85 1.95 -51.35
C ASP A 152 37.63 1.31 -52.05
N ASN A 153 36.66 2.12 -52.45
CA ASN A 153 35.53 1.69 -53.31
C ASN A 153 34.65 0.53 -52.79
N LEU A 154 34.31 0.51 -51.50
CA LEU A 154 33.31 -0.42 -50.99
C LEU A 154 31.88 -0.03 -51.44
N LYS A 155 31.02 -1.04 -51.68
CA LYS A 155 29.61 -0.82 -52.04
C LYS A 155 28.89 -0.08 -50.92
N ASN A 156 28.14 0.97 -51.27
CA ASN A 156 27.45 1.87 -50.32
C ASN A 156 28.37 2.64 -49.36
N PHE A 157 29.68 2.72 -49.66
CA PHE A 157 30.67 3.39 -48.82
C PHE A 157 31.15 4.67 -49.52
N GLY A 158 30.40 5.76 -49.35
CA GLY A 158 30.70 7.05 -49.99
C GLY A 158 31.73 7.90 -49.22
N ALA A 159 32.05 9.09 -49.72
CA ALA A 159 33.05 9.98 -49.10
C ALA A 159 32.76 10.32 -47.63
N LYS A 160 31.47 10.43 -47.24
CA LYS A 160 31.09 10.65 -45.83
C LYS A 160 31.43 9.44 -44.96
N ALA A 161 31.23 8.22 -45.45
CA ALA A 161 31.56 7.00 -44.73
C ALA A 161 33.09 6.86 -44.56
N HIS A 162 33.87 7.22 -45.58
CA HIS A 162 35.33 7.27 -45.48
C HIS A 162 35.79 8.25 -44.40
N SER A 163 35.29 9.50 -44.42
CA SER A 163 35.62 10.50 -43.41
C SER A 163 35.23 10.02 -42.01
N GLU A 164 33.99 9.53 -41.86
CA GLU A 164 33.48 9.02 -40.59
C GLU A 164 34.34 7.87 -40.04
N THR A 165 34.78 6.94 -40.90
CA THR A 165 35.68 5.85 -40.51
C THR A 165 37.06 6.36 -40.11
N MET A 166 37.67 7.26 -40.87
CA MET A 166 38.98 7.83 -40.53
C MET A 166 38.91 8.65 -39.24
N ASP A 167 37.87 9.47 -39.05
CA ASP A 167 37.66 10.26 -37.85
C ASP A 167 37.47 9.35 -36.62
N ALA A 168 36.75 8.24 -36.77
CA ALA A 168 36.58 7.24 -35.72
C ALA A 168 37.89 6.55 -35.34
N LEU A 169 38.69 6.14 -36.34
CA LEU A 169 39.99 5.49 -36.12
C LEU A 169 41.00 6.45 -35.49
N LYS A 170 41.07 7.71 -35.95
CA LYS A 170 41.93 8.74 -35.36
C LYS A 170 41.56 9.04 -33.91
N ALA A 171 40.26 9.21 -33.63
CA ALA A 171 39.81 9.42 -32.27
C ALA A 171 40.22 8.22 -31.38
N LEU A 172 40.00 6.99 -31.88
CA LEU A 172 40.34 5.76 -31.16
C LEU A 172 41.84 5.63 -30.90
N SER A 173 42.70 5.92 -31.89
CA SER A 173 44.16 5.85 -31.71
C SER A 173 44.64 6.84 -30.65
N SER A 174 44.04 8.03 -30.65
CA SER A 174 44.45 9.13 -29.79
C SER A 174 44.04 9.01 -28.32
N VAL A 175 43.16 8.06 -27.99
CA VAL A 175 42.65 7.79 -26.63
C VAL A 175 42.99 6.39 -26.13
N ALA A 176 43.67 5.58 -26.95
CA ALA A 176 44.11 4.25 -26.58
C ALA A 176 45.27 4.33 -25.57
N GLN A 177 45.07 3.74 -24.39
CA GLN A 177 46.04 3.77 -23.29
C GLN A 177 47.20 2.80 -23.52
N ALA A 178 48.24 2.93 -22.68
CA ALA A 178 49.47 2.12 -22.79
C ALA A 178 49.22 0.61 -22.64
N ASP A 179 48.21 0.24 -21.86
CA ASP A 179 47.77 -1.15 -21.62
C ASP A 179 46.84 -1.70 -22.72
N GLY A 180 46.51 -0.90 -23.73
CA GLY A 180 45.59 -1.27 -24.81
C GLY A 180 44.11 -1.06 -24.48
N SER A 181 43.78 -0.52 -23.30
CA SER A 181 42.42 -0.09 -22.96
C SER A 181 42.05 1.22 -23.66
N VAL A 182 40.75 1.55 -23.68
CA VAL A 182 40.22 2.73 -24.36
C VAL A 182 39.42 3.56 -23.38
N ASP A 183 39.76 4.84 -23.25
CA ASP A 183 38.90 5.81 -22.57
C ASP A 183 37.75 6.20 -23.50
N TRP A 184 36.60 5.57 -23.27
CA TRP A 184 35.42 5.76 -24.10
C TRP A 184 34.73 7.11 -23.88
N ILE A 185 34.96 7.79 -22.76
CA ILE A 185 34.39 9.11 -22.47
C ILE A 185 35.20 10.16 -23.22
N GLU A 186 36.52 10.10 -23.15
CA GLU A 186 37.41 10.96 -23.93
C GLU A 186 37.24 10.70 -25.44
N TYR A 187 37.03 9.44 -25.85
CA TYR A 187 36.65 9.10 -27.21
C TYR A 187 35.41 9.86 -27.68
N ALA A 188 34.36 9.86 -26.85
CA ALA A 188 33.10 10.55 -27.13
C ALA A 188 33.32 12.06 -27.28
N ALA A 189 34.08 12.65 -26.35
CA ALA A 189 34.39 14.07 -26.34
C ALA A 189 35.13 14.51 -27.62
N ARG A 190 36.13 13.74 -28.06
CA ARG A 190 36.87 14.01 -29.31
C ARG A 190 36.02 13.89 -30.56
N ARG A 191 35.05 12.98 -30.55
CA ARG A 191 34.08 12.83 -31.65
C ARG A 191 32.92 13.83 -31.56
N GLY A 192 32.84 14.64 -30.51
CA GLY A 192 31.79 15.63 -30.29
C GLY A 192 30.44 15.01 -29.89
N PHE A 193 30.44 13.81 -29.31
CA PHE A 193 29.23 13.18 -28.79
C PHE A 193 28.93 13.62 -27.38
N GLU A 194 27.66 13.84 -27.10
CA GLU A 194 27.17 14.19 -25.77
C GLU A 194 27.31 13.00 -24.82
N ILE A 195 27.79 13.24 -23.60
CA ILE A 195 27.89 12.21 -22.56
C ILE A 195 26.66 12.29 -21.65
N ILE A 196 25.98 11.16 -21.47
CA ILE A 196 24.72 11.06 -20.72
C ILE A 196 24.82 9.96 -19.65
N PRO A 197 24.39 10.17 -18.40
CA PRO A 197 24.08 11.45 -17.78
C PRO A 197 25.34 12.31 -17.55
N GLN A 198 25.16 13.64 -17.40
CA GLN A 198 26.27 14.57 -17.12
C GLN A 198 26.80 14.50 -15.67
N GLN A 199 26.06 13.86 -14.76
CA GLN A 199 26.46 13.67 -13.36
C GLN A 199 26.56 12.17 -13.08
N SER A 200 27.67 11.73 -12.47
CA SER A 200 27.75 10.46 -11.78
C SER A 200 27.02 10.62 -10.45
N SER A 201 26.02 9.81 -10.15
CA SER A 201 25.38 9.84 -8.82
C SER A 201 25.46 8.52 -8.10
N ASP A 202 25.14 8.60 -6.81
CA ASP A 202 24.75 7.49 -5.97
C ASP A 202 23.44 6.82 -6.43
N THR A 203 23.21 5.62 -5.90
CA THR A 203 22.11 4.73 -6.32
C THR A 203 20.71 5.28 -5.99
N GLU A 204 20.60 6.20 -5.02
CA GLU A 204 19.29 6.69 -4.53
C GLU A 204 18.65 7.73 -5.46
N THR A 205 19.46 8.55 -6.14
CA THR A 205 19.00 9.55 -7.12
C THR A 205 18.86 8.98 -8.54
N PHE A 206 19.38 7.76 -8.78
CA PHE A 206 19.40 7.11 -10.08
C PHE A 206 17.99 6.97 -10.71
N VAL A 207 17.02 6.44 -9.95
CA VAL A 207 15.69 6.13 -10.49
C VAL A 207 14.81 7.37 -10.65
N ASN A 208 14.90 8.32 -9.71
CA ASN A 208 13.98 9.47 -9.67
C ASN A 208 14.38 10.59 -10.62
N ASP A 209 15.69 10.88 -10.68
CA ASP A 209 16.17 12.10 -11.35
C ASP A 209 16.94 11.74 -12.61
N ILE A 210 17.85 10.76 -12.51
CA ILE A 210 18.78 10.45 -13.60
C ILE A 210 18.12 9.66 -14.71
N LEU A 211 17.36 8.61 -14.40
CA LEU A 211 16.73 7.82 -15.44
C LEU A 211 15.77 8.67 -16.31
N PRO A 212 14.84 9.47 -15.74
CA PRO A 212 13.99 10.35 -16.54
C PRO A 212 14.76 11.41 -17.31
N ALA A 213 15.77 12.06 -16.69
CA ALA A 213 16.56 13.10 -17.34
C ALA A 213 17.45 12.53 -18.47
N ALA A 214 18.03 11.34 -18.27
CA ALA A 214 18.79 10.64 -19.29
C ALA A 214 17.90 10.28 -20.49
N CYS A 215 16.68 9.77 -20.23
CA CYS A 215 15.71 9.50 -21.28
C CYS A 215 15.34 10.78 -22.05
N GLU A 216 15.09 11.90 -21.36
CA GLU A 216 14.79 13.18 -22.02
C GLU A 216 15.92 13.60 -22.96
N ARG A 217 17.17 13.56 -22.49
CA ARG A 217 18.33 13.95 -23.28
C ARG A 217 18.54 13.05 -24.49
N VAL A 218 18.45 11.74 -24.30
CA VAL A 218 18.58 10.74 -25.37
C VAL A 218 17.54 10.97 -26.46
N ILE A 219 16.28 11.11 -26.06
CA ILE A 219 15.19 11.23 -27.02
C ILE A 219 15.25 12.59 -27.75
N ARG A 220 15.55 13.69 -27.05
CA ARG A 220 15.70 15.01 -27.68
C ARG A 220 16.96 15.14 -28.56
N ALA A 221 18.02 14.39 -28.26
CA ALA A 221 19.21 14.36 -29.10
C ALA A 221 18.97 13.64 -30.44
N GLN A 222 17.97 12.74 -30.50
CA GLN A 222 17.75 11.87 -31.64
C GLN A 222 16.43 12.12 -32.39
N PHE A 223 15.41 12.68 -31.72
CA PHE A 223 14.04 12.81 -32.20
C PHE A 223 13.45 14.19 -31.91
N GLU A 224 12.26 14.45 -32.47
CA GLU A 224 11.53 15.72 -32.29
C GLU A 224 10.85 15.81 -30.91
N ASP A 225 10.56 17.02 -30.45
CA ASP A 225 9.87 17.27 -29.17
C ASP A 225 8.51 16.55 -29.06
N ARG A 226 7.82 16.35 -30.18
CA ARG A 226 6.58 15.55 -30.22
C ARG A 226 6.84 14.12 -29.76
N ASP A 227 7.92 13.50 -30.26
CA ASP A 227 8.24 12.10 -30.01
C ASP A 227 8.66 11.91 -28.55
N TRP A 228 9.38 12.88 -27.96
CA TRP A 228 9.61 12.95 -26.52
C TRP A 228 8.31 12.99 -25.72
N ASN A 229 7.35 13.85 -26.08
CA ASN A 229 6.08 13.94 -25.37
C ASN A 229 5.25 12.65 -25.47
N ILE A 230 5.29 11.98 -26.63
CA ILE A 230 4.69 10.65 -26.83
C ILE A 230 5.34 9.63 -25.90
N PHE A 231 6.67 9.53 -25.92
CA PHE A 231 7.43 8.60 -25.09
C PHE A 231 7.16 8.82 -23.59
N LYS A 232 7.21 10.09 -23.15
CA LYS A 232 6.97 10.49 -21.76
C LYS A 232 5.60 10.02 -21.25
N ARG A 233 4.53 10.26 -22.01
CA ARG A 233 3.15 9.89 -21.64
C ARG A 233 2.87 8.38 -21.70
N ARG A 234 3.74 7.63 -22.38
CA ARG A 234 3.58 6.18 -22.58
C ARG A 234 4.40 5.34 -21.60
N LEU A 235 5.67 5.69 -21.41
CA LEU A 235 6.67 4.82 -20.78
C LEU A 235 7.34 5.39 -19.53
N LEU A 236 7.43 6.72 -19.39
CA LEU A 236 8.01 7.35 -18.19
C LEU A 236 7.00 7.62 -17.07
N VAL A 237 5.77 7.11 -17.21
CA VAL A 237 4.70 7.22 -16.21
C VAL A 237 4.27 5.83 -15.77
N SER A 238 3.62 5.78 -14.60
CA SER A 238 3.01 4.55 -14.10
C SER A 238 2.01 3.98 -15.13
N LYS A 239 1.77 2.67 -15.08
CA LYS A 239 0.88 2.02 -16.05
C LYS A 239 -0.55 2.56 -15.97
N GLU A 240 -0.97 2.94 -14.78
CA GLU A 240 -2.29 3.49 -14.46
C GLU A 240 -2.48 4.90 -15.02
N GLU A 241 -1.39 5.67 -15.16
CA GLU A 241 -1.37 7.02 -15.75
C GLU A 241 -0.99 7.03 -17.23
N SER A 242 -0.56 5.88 -17.78
CA SER A 242 -0.11 5.73 -19.16
C SER A 242 -1.27 5.93 -20.15
N GLU A 243 -1.10 6.87 -21.08
CA GLU A 243 -2.10 7.12 -22.11
C GLU A 243 -2.10 6.01 -23.17
N THR A 244 -3.28 5.69 -23.72
CA THR A 244 -3.39 4.68 -24.77
C THR A 244 -2.79 5.19 -26.08
N LEU A 245 -2.30 4.27 -26.93
CA LEU A 245 -1.83 4.60 -28.27
C LEU A 245 -2.88 5.36 -29.10
N GLN A 246 -4.16 5.05 -28.90
CA GLN A 246 -5.25 5.71 -29.61
C GLN A 246 -5.45 7.15 -29.10
N ALA A 247 -5.52 7.34 -27.78
CA ALA A 247 -5.69 8.67 -27.17
C ALA A 247 -4.58 9.65 -27.61
N ILE A 248 -3.33 9.19 -27.60
CA ILE A 248 -2.20 9.99 -28.10
C ILE A 248 -2.33 10.26 -29.59
N GLY A 249 -2.70 9.25 -30.38
CA GLY A 249 -2.91 9.40 -31.81
C GLY A 249 -3.95 10.48 -32.14
N ASP A 250 -5.06 10.49 -31.42
CA ASP A 250 -6.15 11.45 -31.60
C ASP A 250 -5.70 12.88 -31.27
N VAL A 251 -4.90 13.07 -30.22
CA VAL A 251 -4.37 14.39 -29.81
C VAL A 251 -3.38 14.96 -30.83
N TYR A 252 -2.47 14.13 -31.34
CA TYR A 252 -1.43 14.56 -32.28
C TYR A 252 -1.83 14.43 -33.76
N GLY A 253 -3.04 13.95 -34.06
CA GLY A 253 -3.51 13.74 -35.43
C GLY A 253 -2.73 12.66 -36.19
N ILE A 254 -2.21 11.65 -35.50
CA ILE A 254 -1.45 10.53 -36.08
C ILE A 254 -2.13 9.20 -35.80
N THR A 255 -1.86 8.18 -36.63
CA THR A 255 -2.47 6.87 -36.42
C THR A 255 -1.90 6.18 -35.18
N ARG A 256 -2.71 5.33 -34.54
CA ARG A 256 -2.29 4.43 -33.44
C ARG A 256 -1.00 3.67 -33.78
N GLU A 257 -0.88 3.19 -35.01
CA GLU A 257 0.30 2.47 -35.47
C GLU A 257 1.53 3.38 -35.57
N ARG A 258 1.36 4.65 -35.95
CA ARG A 258 2.46 5.62 -35.96
C ARG A 258 2.97 5.91 -34.54
N VAL A 259 2.08 6.01 -33.55
CA VAL A 259 2.47 6.15 -32.13
C VAL A 259 3.30 4.95 -31.68
N ARG A 260 2.86 3.73 -32.02
CA ARG A 260 3.59 2.49 -31.70
C ARG A 260 4.98 2.44 -32.32
N GLN A 261 5.12 2.89 -33.57
CA GLN A 261 6.43 2.98 -34.23
C GLN A 261 7.36 3.97 -33.53
N ILE A 262 6.85 5.13 -33.11
CA ILE A 262 7.63 6.13 -32.36
C ILE A 262 8.09 5.55 -31.02
N GLU A 263 7.19 4.86 -30.29
CA GLU A 263 7.51 4.17 -29.03
C GLU A 263 8.66 3.16 -29.23
N SER A 264 8.57 2.34 -30.29
CA SER A 264 9.62 1.37 -30.63
C SER A 264 10.96 2.04 -30.95
N LEU A 265 10.96 3.10 -31.78
CA LEU A 265 12.19 3.82 -32.15
C LEU A 265 12.87 4.46 -30.94
N CYS A 266 12.08 5.03 -30.03
CA CYS A 266 12.60 5.62 -28.79
C CYS A 266 13.20 4.56 -27.85
N LEU A 267 12.54 3.41 -27.71
CA LEU A 267 13.04 2.29 -26.93
C LEU A 267 14.33 1.71 -27.52
N ASP A 268 14.40 1.55 -28.84
CA ASP A 268 15.60 1.06 -29.52
C ASP A 268 16.80 1.99 -29.31
N ALA A 269 16.58 3.31 -29.34
CA ALA A 269 17.62 4.30 -29.07
C ALA A 269 18.19 4.22 -27.64
N LEU A 270 17.42 3.70 -26.67
CA LEU A 270 17.89 3.42 -25.31
C LEU A 270 18.52 2.03 -25.22
N ARG A 271 17.86 1.01 -25.78
CA ARG A 271 18.22 -0.40 -25.60
C ARG A 271 19.51 -0.78 -26.34
N SER A 272 19.68 -0.36 -27.59
CA SER A 272 20.88 -0.70 -28.38
C SER A 272 22.19 -0.30 -27.69
N PRO A 273 22.37 0.92 -27.19
CA PRO A 273 23.59 1.28 -26.47
C PRO A 273 23.70 0.65 -25.08
N LEU A 274 22.60 0.56 -24.30
CA LEU A 274 22.64 0.02 -22.92
C LEU A 274 22.92 -1.48 -22.90
N ILE A 275 22.27 -2.24 -23.77
CA ILE A 275 22.31 -3.71 -23.75
C ILE A 275 23.29 -4.25 -24.79
N GLU A 276 23.30 -3.69 -26.01
CA GLU A 276 24.03 -4.27 -27.16
C GLU A 276 25.38 -3.59 -27.41
N ASN A 277 25.73 -2.53 -26.65
CA ASN A 277 26.92 -1.68 -26.90
C ASN A 277 26.92 -1.08 -28.32
N ASP A 278 25.74 -0.90 -28.92
CA ASP A 278 25.61 -0.40 -30.27
C ASP A 278 25.19 1.07 -30.25
N TYR A 279 26.12 1.96 -30.65
CA TYR A 279 25.90 3.40 -30.77
C TYR A 279 25.74 3.87 -32.23
N ARG A 280 25.42 2.96 -33.17
CA ARG A 280 25.22 3.33 -34.58
C ARG A 280 24.18 4.44 -34.71
N LYS A 281 24.58 5.51 -35.39
CA LYS A 281 23.73 6.68 -35.71
C LYS A 281 23.26 7.47 -34.49
N LEU A 282 23.76 7.17 -33.29
CA LEU A 282 23.45 7.93 -32.07
C LEU A 282 24.44 9.10 -31.92
N ALA A 283 23.93 10.24 -31.48
CA ALA A 283 24.72 11.46 -31.28
C ALA A 283 25.25 11.61 -29.84
N PHE A 284 25.12 10.57 -29.02
CA PHE A 284 25.49 10.57 -27.61
C PHE A 284 26.20 9.26 -27.21
N ARG A 285 26.78 9.25 -26.02
CA ARG A 285 27.33 8.06 -25.37
C ARG A 285 26.91 8.00 -23.91
N PHE A 286 26.61 6.81 -23.41
CA PHE A 286 26.29 6.65 -22.00
C PHE A 286 27.55 6.57 -21.13
N GLN A 287 27.45 7.07 -19.90
CA GLN A 287 28.42 6.82 -18.85
C GLN A 287 28.50 5.30 -18.57
N PRO A 288 29.70 4.73 -18.36
CA PRO A 288 29.87 3.31 -18.09
C PRO A 288 29.04 2.79 -16.92
N GLU A 289 28.94 3.56 -15.83
CA GLU A 289 28.18 3.20 -14.63
C GLU A 289 26.67 3.12 -14.92
N PHE A 290 26.18 4.02 -15.79
CA PHE A 290 24.78 4.00 -16.22
C PHE A 290 24.49 2.75 -17.07
N VAL A 291 25.39 2.39 -17.98
CA VAL A 291 25.27 1.14 -18.77
C VAL A 291 25.32 -0.09 -17.87
N GLU A 292 26.25 -0.12 -16.91
CA GLU A 292 26.47 -1.25 -16.02
C GLU A 292 25.26 -1.53 -15.12
N ALA A 293 24.52 -0.50 -14.69
CA ALA A 293 23.30 -0.67 -13.92
C ALA A 293 22.24 -1.52 -14.65
N PHE A 294 22.10 -1.36 -15.97
CA PHE A 294 21.17 -2.16 -16.78
C PHE A 294 21.73 -3.55 -17.12
N ARG A 295 23.04 -3.66 -17.35
CA ARG A 295 23.68 -4.94 -17.67
C ARG A 295 23.71 -5.88 -16.49
N SER A 296 24.08 -5.38 -15.31
CA SER A 296 24.01 -6.15 -14.06
C SER A 296 22.57 -6.58 -13.76
N ALA A 297 21.57 -5.74 -14.04
CA ALA A 297 20.16 -6.12 -13.91
C ALA A 297 19.76 -7.24 -14.90
N LEU A 298 20.16 -7.13 -16.17
CA LEU A 298 19.88 -8.18 -17.16
C LEU A 298 20.58 -9.50 -16.78
N ALA A 299 21.83 -9.44 -16.33
CA ALA A 299 22.58 -10.59 -15.85
C ALA A 299 21.89 -11.24 -14.65
N HIS A 300 21.47 -10.45 -13.65
CA HIS A 300 20.73 -10.92 -12.47
C HIS A 300 19.49 -11.72 -12.84
N TYR A 301 18.62 -11.20 -13.71
CA TYR A 301 17.43 -11.93 -14.14
C TYR A 301 17.74 -13.16 -14.98
N THR A 302 18.82 -13.13 -15.77
CA THR A 302 19.27 -14.27 -16.57
C THR A 302 19.78 -15.39 -15.67
N ASP A 303 20.56 -15.06 -14.65
CA ASP A 303 21.13 -15.99 -13.67
C ASP A 303 20.04 -16.64 -12.80
N LEU A 304 18.99 -15.90 -12.45
CA LEU A 304 17.82 -16.44 -11.75
C LEU A 304 17.06 -17.47 -12.60
N GLY A 305 17.13 -17.37 -13.94
CA GLY A 305 16.56 -18.36 -14.87
C GLY A 305 15.05 -18.55 -14.77
N VAL A 306 14.32 -17.62 -14.13
CA VAL A 306 12.87 -17.74 -13.94
C VAL A 306 12.14 -17.23 -15.19
N PRO A 307 11.23 -18.03 -15.79
CA PRO A 307 10.64 -17.71 -17.09
C PRO A 307 9.52 -16.65 -17.03
N ALA A 308 8.97 -16.38 -15.84
CA ALA A 308 7.94 -15.38 -15.62
C ALA A 308 7.96 -14.88 -14.18
N TRP A 309 7.48 -13.66 -13.98
CA TRP A 309 7.50 -12.99 -12.69
C TRP A 309 6.16 -12.32 -12.41
N ILE A 310 5.77 -12.24 -11.15
CA ILE A 310 4.78 -11.27 -10.70
C ILE A 310 5.44 -9.88 -10.72
N LYS A 311 4.70 -8.85 -11.14
CA LYS A 311 5.15 -7.44 -11.13
C LYS A 311 5.85 -7.04 -9.83
N SER A 312 5.23 -7.26 -8.67
CA SER A 312 5.82 -6.90 -7.36
C SER A 312 7.13 -7.64 -7.06
N ARG A 313 7.23 -8.93 -7.37
CA ARG A 313 8.48 -9.71 -7.21
C ARG A 313 9.58 -9.17 -8.13
N TRP A 314 9.25 -8.95 -9.40
CA TRP A 314 10.21 -8.41 -10.37
C TRP A 314 10.78 -7.06 -9.90
N ILE A 315 9.92 -6.14 -9.45
CA ILE A 315 10.33 -4.83 -8.94
C ILE A 315 11.18 -4.97 -7.69
N ARG A 316 10.85 -5.87 -6.77
CA ARG A 316 11.63 -6.09 -5.54
C ARG A 316 13.05 -6.56 -5.83
N GLU A 317 13.22 -7.49 -6.78
CA GLU A 317 14.56 -7.96 -7.20
C GLU A 317 15.41 -6.80 -7.74
N LEU A 318 14.81 -5.96 -8.60
CA LEU A 318 15.49 -4.79 -9.13
C LEU A 318 15.79 -3.75 -8.06
N ALA A 319 14.84 -3.50 -7.16
CA ALA A 319 14.97 -2.55 -6.06
C ALA A 319 16.10 -2.96 -5.10
N GLN A 320 16.24 -4.26 -4.84
CA GLN A 320 17.33 -4.79 -4.04
C GLN A 320 18.68 -4.62 -4.74
N LEU A 321 18.75 -4.95 -6.04
CA LEU A 321 19.98 -4.80 -6.83
C LEU A 321 20.45 -3.34 -6.92
N TRP A 322 19.51 -2.44 -7.20
CA TRP A 322 19.76 -1.00 -7.34
C TRP A 322 19.66 -0.25 -6.02
N GLN A 323 19.48 -0.92 -4.88
CA GLN A 323 19.34 -0.29 -3.55
C GLN A 323 18.35 0.89 -3.55
N ALA A 324 17.25 0.74 -4.28
CA ALA A 324 16.27 1.79 -4.56
C ALA A 324 14.91 1.50 -3.90
N SER A 325 14.08 2.52 -3.78
CA SER A 325 12.72 2.36 -3.24
C SER A 325 11.81 1.61 -4.22
N GLU A 326 11.16 0.53 -3.77
CA GLU A 326 10.15 -0.22 -4.56
C GLU A 326 9.04 0.71 -5.09
N THR A 327 8.61 1.68 -4.28
CA THR A 327 7.54 2.62 -4.66
C THR A 327 7.93 3.53 -5.81
N LYS A 328 9.21 3.90 -5.91
CA LYS A 328 9.72 4.77 -6.98
C LYS A 328 9.99 4.00 -8.25
N LEU A 329 10.55 2.80 -8.13
CA LEU A 329 10.69 1.89 -9.26
C LEU A 329 9.34 1.50 -9.85
N MET A 330 8.28 1.44 -9.05
CA MET A 330 6.91 1.19 -9.52
C MET A 330 6.47 2.15 -10.62
N ASP A 331 6.90 3.41 -10.58
CA ASP A 331 6.49 4.43 -11.55
C ASP A 331 7.20 4.26 -12.91
N HIS A 332 8.39 3.63 -12.91
CA HIS A 332 9.24 3.49 -14.10
C HIS A 332 9.48 2.02 -14.52
N TYR A 333 8.91 1.04 -13.80
CA TYR A 333 9.20 -0.38 -13.99
C TYR A 333 8.93 -0.84 -15.43
N ARG A 334 7.91 -0.29 -16.09
CA ARG A 334 7.54 -0.68 -17.44
C ARG A 334 8.65 -0.33 -18.43
N LEU A 335 9.18 0.89 -18.35
CA LEU A 335 10.30 1.33 -19.18
C LEU A 335 11.51 0.44 -18.94
N VAL A 336 11.89 0.23 -17.68
CA VAL A 336 13.07 -0.59 -17.35
C VAL A 336 12.89 -2.03 -17.83
N ALA A 337 11.71 -2.63 -17.61
CA ALA A 337 11.39 -3.96 -18.11
C ALA A 337 11.51 -4.03 -19.63
N GLU A 338 10.96 -3.05 -20.37
CA GLU A 338 11.04 -3.03 -21.84
C GLU A 338 12.49 -2.82 -22.34
N ILE A 339 13.29 -1.97 -21.68
CA ILE A 339 14.73 -1.80 -21.98
C ILE A 339 15.49 -3.10 -21.76
N LEU A 340 15.20 -3.83 -20.67
CA LEU A 340 15.85 -5.12 -20.36
C LEU A 340 15.35 -6.26 -21.26
N GLY A 341 14.27 -6.07 -22.02
CA GLY A 341 13.76 -7.06 -22.97
C GLY A 341 12.65 -7.93 -22.39
N PHE A 342 11.98 -7.44 -21.35
CA PHE A 342 10.78 -8.02 -20.78
C PHE A 342 9.54 -7.30 -21.30
N LYS A 343 8.38 -7.94 -21.20
CA LYS A 343 7.06 -7.38 -21.48
C LYS A 343 6.14 -7.65 -20.30
N SER A 344 5.28 -6.67 -19.99
CA SER A 344 4.24 -6.83 -18.97
C SER A 344 2.93 -7.26 -19.61
N ILE A 345 2.35 -8.36 -19.13
CA ILE A 345 1.12 -8.94 -19.64
C ILE A 345 0.05 -8.85 -18.55
N PRO A 346 -1.04 -8.10 -18.77
CA PRO A 346 -2.12 -8.00 -17.79
C PRO A 346 -2.92 -9.31 -17.71
N SER A 347 -3.45 -9.59 -16.52
CA SER A 347 -4.49 -10.61 -16.33
C SER A 347 -5.86 -10.03 -16.69
N SER A 348 -6.78 -10.89 -17.14
CA SER A 348 -8.21 -10.61 -17.28
C SER A 348 -8.86 -10.36 -15.92
N CYS A 349 -8.32 -10.98 -14.86
CA CYS A 349 -8.71 -10.74 -13.49
C CYS A 349 -7.96 -9.53 -12.93
N SER A 350 -8.66 -8.43 -12.70
CA SER A 350 -8.08 -7.18 -12.16
C SER A 350 -7.46 -7.32 -10.76
N ILE A 351 -7.79 -8.41 -10.05
CA ILE A 351 -7.23 -8.72 -8.72
C ILE A 351 -5.81 -9.26 -8.85
N LEU A 352 -5.49 -9.95 -9.94
CA LEU A 352 -4.17 -10.52 -10.16
C LEU A 352 -3.23 -9.47 -10.73
N GLU A 353 -2.04 -9.40 -10.14
CA GLU A 353 -0.95 -8.59 -10.68
C GLU A 353 -0.56 -9.02 -12.12
N PRO A 354 -0.12 -8.08 -12.97
CA PRO A 354 0.43 -8.40 -14.28
C PRO A 354 1.66 -9.30 -14.18
N LEU A 355 1.82 -10.20 -15.16
CA LEU A 355 3.04 -10.98 -15.32
C LEU A 355 4.09 -10.17 -16.08
N VAL A 356 5.35 -10.32 -15.70
CA VAL A 356 6.52 -9.81 -16.43
C VAL A 356 7.26 -11.02 -17.00
N VAL A 357 7.40 -11.08 -18.32
CA VAL A 357 8.00 -12.21 -19.04
C VAL A 357 9.00 -11.72 -20.07
N ASP A 358 9.95 -12.56 -20.45
CA ASP A 358 10.88 -12.24 -21.54
C ASP A 358 10.08 -12.00 -22.84
N GLN A 359 10.47 -10.99 -23.63
CA GLN A 359 9.84 -10.71 -24.92
C GLN A 359 9.94 -11.89 -25.90
N LYS A 360 10.99 -12.71 -25.78
CA LYS A 360 11.20 -13.95 -26.54
C LYS A 360 10.19 -15.04 -26.18
N THR A 361 9.54 -14.96 -25.01
CA THR A 361 8.52 -15.94 -24.60
C THR A 361 7.32 -15.87 -25.56
N PRO A 362 6.91 -16.99 -26.18
CA PRO A 362 5.75 -17.02 -27.06
C PRO A 362 4.48 -16.55 -26.37
N ASN A 363 3.67 -15.73 -27.06
CA ASN A 363 2.42 -15.23 -26.51
C ASN A 363 1.44 -16.36 -26.12
N SER A 364 1.48 -17.49 -26.84
CA SER A 364 0.70 -18.69 -26.49
C SER A 364 1.02 -19.22 -25.10
N GLU A 365 2.30 -19.25 -24.73
CA GLU A 365 2.76 -19.75 -23.44
C GLU A 365 2.44 -18.76 -22.32
N SER A 366 2.62 -17.47 -22.56
CA SER A 366 2.26 -16.44 -21.58
C SER A 366 0.75 -16.42 -21.30
N ASN A 367 -0.08 -16.51 -22.34
CA ASN A 367 -1.53 -16.60 -22.20
C ASN A 367 -1.96 -17.89 -21.48
N ARG A 368 -1.22 -18.99 -21.67
CA ARG A 368 -1.42 -20.27 -20.98
C ARG A 368 -1.26 -20.09 -19.47
N TRP A 369 -0.15 -19.48 -19.03
CA TRP A 369 0.08 -19.19 -17.61
C TRP A 369 -1.02 -18.31 -17.03
N ILE A 370 -1.39 -17.23 -17.71
CA ILE A 370 -2.47 -16.32 -17.26
C ILE A 370 -3.79 -17.08 -17.05
N THR A 371 -4.18 -17.89 -18.04
CA THR A 371 -5.41 -18.69 -17.95
C THR A 371 -5.37 -19.66 -16.76
N LEU A 372 -4.22 -20.29 -16.53
CA LEU A 372 -4.02 -21.23 -15.42
C LEU A 372 -4.05 -20.52 -14.05
N ILE A 373 -3.36 -19.39 -13.88
CA ILE A 373 -3.36 -18.66 -12.60
C ILE A 373 -4.74 -18.08 -12.28
N GLU A 374 -5.48 -17.59 -13.28
CA GLU A 374 -6.87 -17.12 -13.13
C GLU A 374 -7.78 -18.26 -12.68
N SER A 375 -7.60 -19.44 -13.27
CA SER A 375 -8.34 -20.64 -12.91
C SER A 375 -7.99 -21.13 -11.51
N ILE A 376 -6.71 -21.10 -11.11
CA ILE A 376 -6.27 -21.44 -9.75
C ILE A 376 -6.89 -20.50 -8.72
N HIS A 377 -6.87 -19.19 -8.98
CA HIS A 377 -7.54 -18.19 -8.15
C HIS A 377 -9.04 -18.49 -7.99
N GLU A 378 -9.72 -18.83 -9.09
CA GLU A 378 -11.14 -19.19 -9.06
C GLU A 378 -11.40 -20.47 -8.26
N ILE A 379 -10.56 -21.50 -8.42
CA ILE A 379 -10.70 -22.79 -7.71
C ILE A 379 -10.52 -22.61 -6.20
N LEU A 380 -9.57 -21.78 -5.77
CA LEU A 380 -9.27 -21.53 -4.36
C LEU A 380 -10.18 -20.44 -3.74
N SER A 381 -11.10 -19.85 -4.52
CA SER A 381 -12.00 -18.80 -4.05
C SER A 381 -13.01 -19.27 -3.00
N ASP A 382 -13.22 -20.58 -2.86
CA ASP A 382 -14.10 -21.21 -1.86
C ASP A 382 -13.51 -21.22 -0.43
N GLY A 383 -12.23 -20.87 -0.31
CA GLY A 383 -11.48 -20.80 0.95
C GLY A 383 -10.90 -22.14 1.42
N ALA A 384 -11.09 -23.23 0.68
CA ALA A 384 -10.50 -24.52 1.00
C ALA A 384 -9.02 -24.54 0.59
N ALA A 385 -8.17 -25.11 1.45
CA ALA A 385 -6.79 -25.40 1.09
C ALA A 385 -6.75 -26.69 0.24
N ARG A 386 -5.91 -26.70 -0.81
CA ARG A 386 -5.79 -27.81 -1.76
C ARG A 386 -4.32 -28.08 -2.07
N ASP A 387 -4.00 -29.35 -2.31
CA ASP A 387 -2.66 -29.76 -2.72
C ASP A 387 -2.45 -29.67 -4.25
N SER A 388 -1.22 -29.90 -4.73
CA SER A 388 -0.93 -29.86 -6.17
C SER A 388 -1.74 -30.88 -6.97
N PHE A 389 -2.00 -32.06 -6.41
CA PHE A 389 -2.73 -33.13 -7.09
C PHE A 389 -4.21 -32.76 -7.27
N GLU A 390 -4.86 -32.24 -6.23
CA GLU A 390 -6.23 -31.77 -6.25
C GLU A 390 -6.41 -30.61 -7.24
N LEU A 391 -5.49 -29.63 -7.21
CA LEU A 391 -5.50 -28.52 -8.17
C LEU A 391 -5.35 -29.02 -9.60
N ALA A 392 -4.37 -29.89 -9.86
CA ALA A 392 -4.16 -30.47 -11.19
C ALA A 392 -5.36 -31.28 -11.68
N LYS A 393 -6.02 -32.04 -10.79
CA LYS A 393 -7.24 -32.80 -11.11
C LYS A 393 -8.37 -31.88 -11.55
N VAL A 394 -8.61 -30.78 -10.84
CA VAL A 394 -9.67 -29.82 -11.19
C VAL A 394 -9.34 -29.07 -12.48
N LEU A 395 -8.09 -28.65 -12.66
CA LEU A 395 -7.65 -27.96 -13.89
C LEU A 395 -7.78 -28.87 -15.12
N LYS A 396 -7.39 -30.14 -15.03
CA LYS A 396 -7.57 -31.13 -16.11
C LYS A 396 -9.04 -31.43 -16.37
N ALA A 397 -9.89 -31.51 -15.33
CA ALA A 397 -11.33 -31.69 -15.49
C ALA A 397 -11.98 -30.52 -16.24
N LYS A 398 -11.49 -29.29 -16.03
CA LYS A 398 -11.88 -28.08 -16.79
C LYS A 398 -11.27 -28.02 -18.21
N ARG A 399 -10.52 -29.04 -18.65
CA ARG A 399 -9.83 -29.11 -19.95
C ARG A 399 -8.82 -27.98 -20.17
N LEU A 400 -8.20 -27.49 -19.10
CA LEU A 400 -7.19 -26.44 -19.18
C LEU A 400 -5.83 -27.00 -19.61
N PRO A 401 -4.99 -26.18 -20.27
CA PRO A 401 -3.70 -26.59 -20.85
C PRO A 401 -2.57 -26.70 -19.80
N LEU A 402 -2.80 -27.50 -18.75
CA LEU A 402 -1.79 -27.86 -17.75
C LEU A 402 -0.87 -28.95 -18.31
N LYS A 403 0.45 -28.75 -18.25
CA LYS A 403 1.41 -29.75 -18.78
C LYS A 403 1.51 -30.96 -17.87
N ASN A 404 1.84 -30.74 -16.60
CA ASN A 404 1.97 -31.76 -15.57
C ASN A 404 1.64 -31.20 -14.18
N VAL A 405 1.64 -32.06 -13.17
CA VAL A 405 1.37 -31.64 -11.77
C VAL A 405 2.53 -30.82 -11.21
N ASP A 406 3.76 -31.09 -11.65
CA ASP A 406 4.98 -30.41 -11.20
C ASP A 406 5.03 -28.93 -11.60
N GLU A 407 4.17 -28.50 -12.53
CA GLU A 407 4.02 -27.11 -12.91
C GLU A 407 3.25 -26.28 -11.85
N ILE A 408 2.48 -26.92 -10.98
CA ILE A 408 1.61 -26.23 -10.01
C ILE A 408 2.40 -25.31 -9.08
N PRO A 409 3.50 -25.73 -8.42
CA PRO A 409 4.26 -24.83 -7.55
C PRO A 409 4.73 -23.55 -8.26
N PHE A 410 5.20 -23.67 -9.51
CA PHE A 410 5.58 -22.52 -10.34
C PHE A 410 4.38 -21.60 -10.63
N LEU A 411 3.22 -22.16 -10.99
CA LEU A 411 2.00 -21.37 -11.23
C LEU A 411 1.50 -20.67 -9.95
N ILE A 412 1.69 -21.30 -8.79
CA ILE A 412 1.36 -20.72 -7.49
C ILE A 412 2.27 -19.52 -7.20
N GLU A 413 3.57 -19.61 -7.49
CA GLU A 413 4.49 -18.46 -7.39
C GLU A 413 4.12 -17.31 -8.32
N LEU A 414 3.44 -17.57 -9.44
CA LEU A 414 2.91 -16.56 -10.36
C LEU A 414 1.53 -16.03 -9.93
N CYS A 415 0.88 -16.64 -8.94
CA CYS A 415 -0.43 -16.24 -8.48
C CYS A 415 -0.32 -15.36 -7.22
N SER A 416 -0.32 -14.04 -7.40
CA SER A 416 -0.23 -13.03 -6.32
C SER A 416 -1.25 -13.22 -5.19
N THR A 417 -2.39 -13.85 -5.46
CA THR A 417 -3.48 -14.03 -4.49
C THR A 417 -3.34 -15.28 -3.61
N VAL A 418 -2.41 -16.17 -3.91
CA VAL A 418 -2.27 -17.47 -3.23
C VAL A 418 -1.14 -17.42 -2.20
N GLU A 419 -1.28 -18.20 -1.13
CA GLU A 419 -0.26 -18.45 -0.13
C GLU A 419 -0.10 -19.96 0.11
N SER A 420 1.13 -20.36 0.45
CA SER A 420 1.41 -21.72 0.92
C SER A 420 1.19 -21.79 2.44
N VAL A 421 0.45 -22.79 2.90
CA VAL A 421 0.21 -23.05 4.33
C VAL A 421 1.28 -23.97 4.90
N LYS A 422 1.62 -25.01 4.14
CA LYS A 422 2.61 -26.07 4.41
C LYS A 422 3.16 -26.55 3.07
N GLU A 423 4.19 -27.39 3.11
CA GLU A 423 4.66 -28.07 1.89
C GLU A 423 3.50 -28.72 1.14
N ASP A 424 3.37 -28.35 -0.14
CA ASP A 424 2.33 -28.81 -1.06
C ASP A 424 0.88 -28.55 -0.63
N LEU A 425 0.60 -27.53 0.18
CA LEU A 425 -0.78 -27.15 0.55
C LEU A 425 -1.02 -25.66 0.36
N TYR A 426 -1.87 -25.32 -0.61
CA TYR A 426 -2.10 -23.95 -1.06
C TYR A 426 -3.51 -23.47 -0.75
N ARG A 427 -3.63 -22.20 -0.39
CA ARG A 427 -4.92 -21.54 -0.20
C ARG A 427 -4.87 -20.08 -0.64
N LEU A 428 -6.02 -19.49 -0.84
CA LEU A 428 -6.11 -18.05 -1.11
C LEU A 428 -5.71 -17.23 0.14
N ARG A 429 -4.99 -16.12 -0.06
CA ARG A 429 -4.73 -15.15 1.01
C ARG A 429 -6.05 -14.54 1.50
N PHE A 430 -6.08 -14.19 2.78
CA PHE A 430 -7.30 -13.79 3.49
C PHE A 430 -8.06 -12.64 2.81
N GLU A 431 -7.33 -11.65 2.28
CA GLU A 431 -7.85 -10.44 1.66
C GLU A 431 -8.54 -10.64 0.30
N TYR A 432 -8.32 -11.80 -0.34
CA TYR A 432 -8.91 -12.14 -1.64
C TYR A 432 -10.08 -13.13 -1.54
N LEU A 433 -10.38 -13.65 -0.34
CA LEU A 433 -11.48 -14.60 -0.15
C LEU A 433 -12.81 -13.98 -0.57
N ARG A 434 -13.58 -14.70 -1.39
CA ARG A 434 -14.87 -14.20 -1.89
C ARG A 434 -15.91 -14.21 -0.78
N GLY A 435 -16.37 -13.03 -0.37
CA GLY A 435 -17.45 -12.89 0.61
C GLY A 435 -17.00 -13.05 2.06
N ARG A 436 -17.79 -12.48 2.97
CA ARG A 436 -17.47 -12.43 4.40
C ARG A 436 -17.67 -13.77 5.10
N ALA A 437 -18.54 -14.63 4.57
CA ALA A 437 -18.74 -15.98 5.07
C ALA A 437 -17.46 -16.83 4.97
N ASN A 438 -16.77 -16.81 3.82
CA ASN A 438 -15.49 -17.52 3.64
C ASN A 438 -14.40 -17.02 4.61
N GLN A 439 -14.35 -15.71 4.85
CA GLN A 439 -13.45 -15.11 5.84
C GLN A 439 -13.80 -15.56 7.26
N ALA A 440 -15.08 -15.60 7.61
CA ALA A 440 -15.54 -16.05 8.92
C ALA A 440 -15.25 -17.54 9.15
N VAL A 441 -15.43 -18.39 8.14
CA VAL A 441 -15.05 -19.82 8.20
C VAL A 441 -13.56 -19.96 8.49
N ARG A 442 -12.71 -19.20 7.79
CA ARG A 442 -11.25 -19.23 8.02
C ARG A 442 -10.88 -18.78 9.44
N VAL A 443 -11.47 -17.69 9.93
CA VAL A 443 -11.22 -17.21 11.30
C VAL A 443 -11.67 -18.21 12.36
N LEU A 444 -12.84 -18.85 12.19
CA LEU A 444 -13.33 -19.86 13.13
C LEU A 444 -12.43 -21.11 13.12
N ASN A 445 -11.97 -21.55 11.95
CA ASN A 445 -11.02 -22.65 11.82
C ASN A 445 -9.69 -22.34 12.51
N GLU A 446 -9.15 -21.14 12.34
CA GLU A 446 -7.89 -20.71 12.98
C GLU A 446 -8.05 -20.55 14.50
N ALA A 447 -9.23 -20.12 14.97
CA ALA A 447 -9.50 -19.96 16.41
C ALA A 447 -9.80 -21.28 17.14
N GLY A 448 -10.33 -22.29 16.43
CA GLY A 448 -10.68 -23.59 17.00
C GLY A 448 -11.81 -23.58 18.04
N ALA A 449 -12.53 -22.47 18.21
CA ALA A 449 -13.62 -22.33 19.16
C ALA A 449 -14.68 -21.32 18.68
N PRO A 450 -15.92 -21.37 19.19
CA PRO A 450 -16.98 -20.44 18.79
C PRO A 450 -16.66 -19.00 19.18
N LEU A 451 -16.82 -18.07 18.24
CA LEU A 451 -16.54 -16.65 18.44
C LEU A 451 -17.80 -15.79 18.37
N HIS A 452 -17.82 -14.72 19.16
CA HIS A 452 -18.87 -13.71 19.11
C HIS A 452 -18.69 -12.80 17.88
N ASN A 453 -19.78 -12.27 17.32
CA ASN A 453 -19.81 -11.35 16.18
C ASN A 453 -18.74 -10.24 16.24
N THR A 454 -18.61 -9.59 17.40
CA THR A 454 -17.63 -8.52 17.61
C THR A 454 -16.18 -9.02 17.59
N ALA A 455 -15.92 -10.23 18.09
CA ALA A 455 -14.62 -10.86 18.04
C ALA A 455 -14.27 -11.29 16.61
N LEU A 456 -15.23 -11.85 15.87
CA LEU A 456 -15.08 -12.17 14.45
C LEU A 456 -14.74 -10.93 13.62
N ILE A 457 -15.46 -9.82 13.79
CA ILE A 457 -15.17 -8.57 13.08
C ILE A 457 -13.78 -8.05 13.42
N ARG A 458 -13.39 -8.09 14.70
CA ARG A 458 -12.05 -7.66 15.13
C ARG A 458 -10.98 -8.50 14.44
N GLU A 459 -11.15 -9.81 14.41
CA GLU A 459 -10.17 -10.73 13.83
C GLU A 459 -10.11 -10.63 12.30
N ILE A 460 -11.26 -10.56 11.63
CA ILE A 460 -11.36 -10.27 10.19
C ILE A 460 -10.67 -8.93 9.87
N ASN A 461 -10.96 -7.87 10.63
CA ASN A 461 -10.36 -6.55 10.40
C ASN A 461 -8.86 -6.48 10.72
N ARG A 462 -8.36 -7.36 11.60
CA ARG A 462 -6.93 -7.50 11.91
C ARG A 462 -6.17 -8.02 10.70
N GLN A 463 -6.75 -8.96 9.97
CA GLN A 463 -6.15 -9.59 8.79
C GLN A 463 -6.42 -8.84 7.48
N LEU A 464 -7.27 -7.80 7.50
CA LEU A 464 -7.60 -7.01 6.31
C LEU A 464 -6.87 -5.65 6.24
N PRO A 465 -6.53 -5.21 5.02
CA PRO A 465 -6.13 -3.84 4.73
C PRO A 465 -7.15 -2.82 5.25
N ARG A 466 -6.68 -1.61 5.63
CA ARG A 466 -7.50 -0.59 6.31
C ARG A 466 -8.75 -0.19 5.53
N ASP A 467 -8.66 -0.12 4.21
CA ASP A 467 -9.71 0.21 3.25
C ASP A 467 -10.80 -0.87 3.15
N ARG A 468 -10.47 -2.15 3.43
CA ARG A 468 -11.40 -3.29 3.29
C ARG A 468 -12.05 -3.73 4.61
N ARG A 469 -11.80 -3.01 5.70
CA ARG A 469 -12.31 -3.34 7.04
C ARG A 469 -13.83 -3.21 7.14
N LEU A 470 -14.45 -4.17 7.81
CA LEU A 470 -15.86 -4.19 8.17
C LEU A 470 -16.17 -3.10 9.19
N LYS A 471 -17.20 -2.29 8.91
CA LYS A 471 -17.71 -1.24 9.81
C LYS A 471 -18.94 -1.70 10.61
N ASN A 472 -19.78 -2.56 10.02
CA ASN A 472 -21.10 -2.93 10.58
C ASN A 472 -21.23 -4.44 10.80
N VAL A 473 -21.90 -4.82 11.89
CA VAL A 473 -22.14 -6.22 12.28
C VAL A 473 -23.19 -6.89 11.40
N GLU A 474 -24.22 -6.14 10.99
CA GLU A 474 -25.38 -6.65 10.25
C GLU A 474 -24.99 -7.23 8.89
N ASN A 475 -24.06 -6.60 8.17
CA ASN A 475 -23.58 -7.10 6.87
C ASN A 475 -22.84 -8.45 7.03
N LEU A 476 -22.04 -8.59 8.09
CA LEU A 476 -21.38 -9.86 8.38
C LEU A 476 -22.41 -10.94 8.74
N VAL A 477 -23.32 -10.65 9.67
CA VAL A 477 -24.35 -11.60 10.12
C VAL A 477 -25.25 -12.04 8.97
N GLY A 478 -25.70 -11.12 8.12
CA GLY A 478 -26.53 -11.45 6.96
C GLY A 478 -25.87 -12.44 6.00
N GLN A 479 -24.58 -12.23 5.69
CA GLN A 479 -23.83 -13.15 4.81
C GLN A 479 -23.53 -14.49 5.50
N MET A 480 -23.26 -14.48 6.80
CA MET A 480 -23.02 -15.71 7.56
C MET A 480 -24.28 -16.56 7.68
N SER A 481 -25.46 -15.94 7.86
CA SER A 481 -26.74 -16.65 7.96
C SER A 481 -27.14 -17.37 6.68
N SER A 482 -26.64 -16.95 5.52
CA SER A 482 -26.91 -17.59 4.24
C SER A 482 -25.99 -18.78 3.95
N ASP A 483 -24.93 -19.00 4.74
CA ASP A 483 -23.95 -20.07 4.51
C ASP A 483 -24.14 -21.24 5.47
N ASN A 484 -24.44 -22.42 4.93
CA ASN A 484 -24.74 -23.63 5.71
C ASN A 484 -23.54 -24.13 6.55
N ARG A 485 -22.32 -23.67 6.28
CA ARG A 485 -21.12 -24.05 7.07
C ARG A 485 -21.05 -23.30 8.40
N LEU A 486 -21.79 -22.21 8.55
CA LEU A 486 -21.78 -21.33 9.72
C LEU A 486 -23.10 -21.44 10.45
N LEU A 487 -23.06 -21.85 11.72
CA LEU A 487 -24.26 -21.99 12.55
C LEU A 487 -24.23 -20.98 13.71
N PRO A 488 -25.32 -20.18 13.89
CA PRO A 488 -25.43 -19.32 15.06
C PRO A 488 -25.82 -20.14 16.29
N ILE A 489 -25.18 -19.84 17.43
CA ILE A 489 -25.48 -20.51 18.69
C ILE A 489 -26.62 -19.75 19.39
N GLY A 490 -27.87 -20.14 19.13
CA GLY A 490 -29.09 -19.47 19.61
C GLY A 490 -29.08 -17.95 19.34
N LYS A 491 -29.59 -17.14 20.29
CA LYS A 491 -29.58 -15.67 20.22
C LYS A 491 -28.36 -15.02 20.87
N SER A 492 -27.26 -15.77 21.07
CA SER A 492 -26.10 -15.30 21.83
C SER A 492 -25.12 -14.41 21.05
N GLY A 493 -25.32 -14.27 19.73
CA GLY A 493 -24.38 -13.59 18.84
C GLY A 493 -23.06 -14.33 18.63
N LYS A 494 -22.95 -15.59 19.08
CA LYS A 494 -21.81 -16.48 18.82
C LYS A 494 -22.08 -17.39 17.62
N TRP A 495 -21.03 -17.70 16.88
CA TRP A 495 -21.05 -18.59 15.73
C TRP A 495 -20.07 -19.74 15.87
N SER A 496 -20.46 -20.88 15.30
CA SER A 496 -19.67 -22.10 15.23
C SER A 496 -19.66 -22.65 13.81
N LEU A 497 -18.68 -23.50 13.50
CA LEU A 497 -18.69 -24.28 12.27
C LEU A 497 -19.66 -25.46 12.40
N ALA A 498 -20.37 -25.77 11.32
CA ALA A 498 -21.30 -26.90 11.27
C ALA A 498 -20.61 -28.25 11.54
N GLU A 499 -19.34 -28.37 11.13
CA GLU A 499 -18.53 -29.59 11.32
C GLU A 499 -18.23 -29.91 12.79
N TRP A 500 -18.27 -28.91 13.69
CA TRP A 500 -17.99 -29.10 15.11
C TRP A 500 -19.11 -29.82 15.87
N LYS A 501 -20.28 -30.05 15.24
CA LYS A 501 -21.43 -30.77 15.79
C LYS A 501 -21.84 -30.28 17.20
N LEU A 502 -21.74 -28.98 17.44
CA LEU A 502 -22.11 -28.36 18.72
C LEU A 502 -23.64 -28.20 18.82
N GLU A 503 -24.17 -28.23 20.05
CA GLU A 503 -25.57 -27.91 20.30
C GLU A 503 -25.81 -26.39 20.11
N THR A 504 -26.60 -26.06 19.10
CA THR A 504 -26.86 -24.67 18.67
C THR A 504 -28.26 -24.19 19.06
N ARG A 505 -29.17 -25.10 19.46
CA ARG A 505 -30.56 -24.78 19.85
C ARG A 505 -30.62 -23.79 21.00
N PRO A 506 -31.55 -22.82 21.00
CA PRO A 506 -31.71 -21.85 22.07
C PRO A 506 -31.76 -22.48 23.46
N ILE A 507 -31.11 -21.86 24.44
CA ILE A 507 -31.10 -22.34 25.85
C ILE A 507 -32.52 -22.56 26.39
N ILE A 508 -33.48 -21.74 25.94
CA ILE A 508 -34.88 -21.86 26.35
C ILE A 508 -35.53 -23.20 25.96
N GLU A 509 -35.21 -23.73 24.78
CA GLU A 509 -35.72 -25.03 24.32
C GLU A 509 -35.06 -26.18 25.09
N LEU A 510 -33.76 -26.06 25.39
CA LEU A 510 -33.05 -27.05 26.21
C LEU A 510 -33.60 -27.11 27.64
N ILE A 511 -33.96 -25.96 28.23
CA ILE A 511 -34.58 -25.90 29.56
C ILE A 511 -35.94 -26.61 29.54
N GLU A 512 -36.75 -26.41 28.51
CA GLU A 512 -38.04 -27.10 28.37
C GLU A 512 -37.89 -28.61 28.18
N GLU A 513 -36.92 -29.04 27.37
CA GLU A 513 -36.61 -30.46 27.17
C GLU A 513 -36.22 -31.09 28.51
N ILE A 514 -35.32 -30.46 29.28
CA ILE A 514 -34.91 -30.94 30.60
C ILE A 514 -36.10 -31.02 31.57
N PHE A 515 -37.00 -30.03 31.57
CA PHE A 515 -38.20 -30.11 32.41
C PHE A 515 -39.19 -31.18 31.94
N THR A 516 -39.31 -31.38 30.62
CA THR A 516 -40.21 -32.38 30.04
C THR A 516 -39.72 -33.80 30.30
N ASP A 517 -38.42 -34.02 30.22
CA ASP A 517 -37.78 -35.33 30.44
C ASP A 517 -37.84 -35.75 31.93
N GLU A 518 -37.69 -34.80 32.85
CA GLU A 518 -37.69 -35.08 34.29
C GLU A 518 -39.10 -35.12 34.89
N GLY A 519 -40.04 -34.33 34.34
CA GLY A 519 -41.44 -34.30 34.79
C GLY A 519 -41.69 -33.61 36.15
N GLU A 520 -40.68 -33.04 36.79
CA GLU A 520 -40.76 -32.40 38.11
C GLU A 520 -40.04 -31.04 38.17
N ALA A 521 -40.35 -30.24 39.20
CA ALA A 521 -39.73 -28.93 39.39
C ALA A 521 -38.29 -29.05 39.91
N ILE A 522 -37.34 -28.36 39.25
CA ILE A 522 -35.90 -28.53 39.46
C ILE A 522 -35.32 -27.27 40.12
N HIS A 523 -34.33 -27.47 41.00
CA HIS A 523 -33.56 -26.37 41.58
C HIS A 523 -32.69 -25.67 40.52
N ILE A 524 -32.56 -24.35 40.59
CA ILE A 524 -31.87 -23.55 39.58
C ILE A 524 -30.39 -23.94 39.38
N ASP A 525 -29.72 -24.37 40.44
CA ASP A 525 -28.32 -24.81 40.37
C ASP A 525 -28.18 -26.14 39.62
N ASP A 526 -29.06 -27.11 39.89
CA ASP A 526 -29.08 -28.42 39.22
C ASP A 526 -29.47 -28.27 37.75
N LEU A 527 -30.45 -27.41 37.46
CA LEU A 527 -30.83 -27.04 36.11
C LEU A 527 -29.67 -26.34 35.37
N THR A 528 -28.96 -25.44 36.05
CA THR A 528 -27.80 -24.74 35.48
C THR A 528 -26.69 -25.70 35.13
N GLU A 529 -26.38 -26.66 36.01
CA GLU A 529 -25.36 -27.68 35.75
C GLU A 529 -25.70 -28.52 34.51
N ARG A 530 -26.96 -28.96 34.40
CA ARG A 530 -27.44 -29.79 33.27
C ARG A 530 -27.43 -29.04 31.95
N VAL A 531 -27.88 -27.78 31.93
CA VAL A 531 -27.84 -26.92 30.74
C VAL A 531 -26.40 -26.63 30.32
N LEU A 532 -25.50 -26.35 31.26
CA LEU A 532 -24.09 -26.02 30.96
C LEU A 532 -23.28 -27.23 30.50
N LYS A 533 -23.69 -28.47 30.82
CA LYS A 533 -23.14 -29.70 30.25
C LYS A 533 -23.44 -29.85 28.75
N LEU A 534 -24.64 -29.44 28.33
CA LEU A 534 -25.09 -29.56 26.95
C LEU A 534 -24.61 -28.38 26.08
N ARG A 535 -24.56 -27.17 26.64
CA ARG A 535 -24.25 -25.95 25.89
C ARG A 535 -23.49 -24.92 26.71
N THR A 536 -22.55 -24.23 26.08
CA THR A 536 -21.86 -23.09 26.69
C THR A 536 -22.81 -21.93 26.99
N GLY A 537 -22.81 -21.45 28.24
CA GLY A 537 -23.71 -20.40 28.74
C GLY A 537 -23.23 -19.81 30.06
N SER A 538 -24.10 -19.03 30.73
CA SER A 538 -23.83 -18.53 32.07
C SER A 538 -25.05 -18.74 32.98
N ALA A 539 -24.81 -18.99 34.28
CA ALA A 539 -25.86 -19.12 35.28
C ALA A 539 -26.79 -17.89 35.34
N ALA A 540 -26.22 -16.70 35.11
CA ALA A 540 -26.98 -15.45 35.03
C ALA A 540 -27.93 -15.42 33.83
N SER A 541 -27.49 -15.91 32.65
CA SER A 541 -28.34 -15.99 31.46
C SER A 541 -29.49 -16.97 31.63
N ILE A 542 -29.25 -18.12 32.28
CA ILE A 542 -30.28 -19.12 32.57
C ILE A 542 -31.31 -18.53 33.56
N SER A 543 -30.84 -17.85 34.62
CA SER A 543 -31.70 -17.14 35.56
C SER A 543 -32.55 -16.05 34.89
N LEU A 544 -31.98 -15.32 33.93
CA LEU A 544 -32.69 -14.31 33.16
C LEU A 544 -33.75 -14.93 32.25
N ILE A 545 -33.45 -16.04 31.57
CA ILE A 545 -34.43 -16.74 30.73
C ILE A 545 -35.61 -17.24 31.57
N LEU A 546 -35.35 -17.82 32.74
CA LEU A 546 -36.41 -18.30 33.64
C LEU A 546 -37.31 -17.17 34.17
N SER A 547 -36.75 -15.97 34.39
CA SER A 547 -37.51 -14.82 34.91
C SER A 547 -38.23 -14.01 33.83
N CYS A 548 -37.67 -13.91 32.62
CA CYS A 548 -38.25 -13.15 31.52
C CYS A 548 -39.28 -13.92 30.69
N ASN A 549 -39.47 -15.23 30.92
CA ASN A 549 -40.45 -16.06 30.19
C ASN A 549 -41.46 -16.72 31.16
N PRO A 550 -42.30 -15.93 31.88
CA PRO A 550 -43.25 -16.44 32.87
C PRO A 550 -44.41 -17.26 32.28
N ASP A 551 -44.65 -17.08 30.98
CA ASP A 551 -45.58 -17.84 30.16
C ASP A 551 -45.14 -19.31 29.99
N ARG A 552 -43.83 -19.57 29.99
CA ARG A 552 -43.24 -20.91 29.79
C ARG A 552 -42.75 -21.54 31.10
N PHE A 553 -42.13 -20.74 31.97
CA PHE A 553 -41.59 -21.21 33.25
C PHE A 553 -42.23 -20.50 34.43
N ARG A 554 -42.58 -21.25 35.47
CA ARG A 554 -43.14 -20.73 36.72
C ARG A 554 -42.19 -21.04 37.87
N ARG A 555 -41.99 -20.05 38.75
CA ARG A 555 -41.30 -20.27 40.03
C ARG A 555 -42.27 -20.94 41.00
N VAL A 556 -41.96 -22.17 41.39
CA VAL A 556 -42.79 -22.98 42.31
C VAL A 556 -42.40 -22.72 43.76
N ALA A 557 -41.11 -22.50 44.04
CA ALA A 557 -40.58 -22.19 45.37
C ALA A 557 -39.29 -21.36 45.24
N PRO A 558 -38.68 -20.83 46.33
CA PRO A 558 -37.40 -20.15 46.26
C PRO A 558 -36.36 -21.03 45.56
N HIS A 559 -35.79 -20.54 44.47
CA HIS A 559 -34.80 -21.24 43.63
C HIS A 559 -35.29 -22.50 42.90
N ILE A 560 -36.60 -22.79 42.87
CA ILE A 560 -37.17 -23.95 42.18
C ILE A 560 -38.13 -23.49 41.08
N TYR A 561 -37.95 -24.02 39.87
CA TYR A 561 -38.73 -23.68 38.68
C TYR A 561 -39.33 -24.93 38.04
N GLY A 562 -40.46 -24.76 37.35
CA GLY A 562 -41.12 -25.81 36.57
C GLY A 562 -41.88 -25.23 35.39
N LEU A 563 -42.47 -26.09 34.55
CA LEU A 563 -43.27 -25.63 33.40
C LEU A 563 -44.58 -25.00 33.86
N THR A 564 -44.93 -23.85 33.27
CA THR A 564 -46.20 -23.16 33.55
C THR A 564 -47.41 -24.03 33.23
N ALA A 565 -47.27 -24.98 32.29
CA ALA A 565 -48.28 -25.97 31.91
C ALA A 565 -48.64 -26.97 33.02
N TRP A 566 -47.83 -27.10 34.08
CA TRP A 566 -48.07 -28.05 35.18
C TRP A 566 -49.18 -27.63 36.17
N GLY A 567 -49.90 -26.52 35.93
CA GLY A 567 -51.08 -26.13 36.72
C GLY A 567 -50.77 -25.43 38.05
N LYS A 568 -51.81 -25.03 38.80
CA LYS A 568 -51.69 -24.35 40.11
C LYS A 568 -51.26 -25.37 41.17
N ILE A 569 -50.11 -25.13 41.80
CA ILE A 569 -49.75 -25.79 43.05
C ILE A 569 -50.44 -25.02 44.18
N ASP A 570 -51.06 -25.78 45.08
CA ASP A 570 -51.91 -25.30 46.18
C ASP A 570 -51.10 -24.41 47.15
N GLU A 571 -51.43 -23.11 47.19
CA GLU A 571 -50.82 -22.10 48.09
C GLU A 571 -51.18 -22.33 49.58
N SER A 572 -51.96 -23.38 49.89
CA SER A 572 -52.40 -23.76 51.24
C SER A 572 -51.31 -24.39 52.14
N SER A 573 -50.08 -24.55 51.66
CA SER A 573 -48.97 -25.17 52.41
C SER A 573 -47.91 -24.19 52.92
N LEU A 574 -48.26 -22.91 53.09
CA LEU A 574 -47.45 -21.95 53.86
C LEU A 574 -47.93 -21.93 55.31
N LEU A 575 -47.28 -22.73 56.17
CA LEU A 575 -47.50 -22.72 57.63
C LEU A 575 -47.42 -21.27 58.17
N ASP A 576 -48.45 -20.88 58.91
CA ASP A 576 -48.63 -19.55 59.49
C ASP A 576 -47.46 -19.18 60.44
N LEU A 577 -47.02 -17.93 60.38
CA LEU A 577 -45.84 -17.41 61.11
C LEU A 577 -45.97 -17.63 62.63
N ASP A 578 -47.20 -17.54 63.14
CA ASP A 578 -47.53 -17.75 64.54
C ASP A 578 -47.52 -19.23 64.95
N THR A 579 -47.95 -20.14 64.08
CA THR A 579 -47.93 -21.59 64.38
C THR A 579 -46.52 -22.12 64.52
N THR A 580 -45.59 -21.62 63.69
CA THR A 580 -44.17 -21.95 63.79
C THR A 580 -43.56 -21.36 65.06
N ALA A 581 -43.90 -20.12 65.44
CA ALA A 581 -43.41 -19.49 66.66
C ALA A 581 -43.89 -20.22 67.92
N GLN A 582 -45.15 -20.67 67.96
CA GLN A 582 -45.72 -21.48 69.03
C GLN A 582 -45.06 -22.86 69.15
N PHE A 583 -44.67 -23.49 68.04
CA PHE A 583 -43.87 -24.71 68.09
C PHE A 583 -42.50 -24.46 68.74
N VAL A 584 -41.80 -23.41 68.33
CA VAL A 584 -40.47 -23.08 68.85
C VAL A 584 -40.54 -22.76 70.34
N GLU A 585 -41.54 -21.99 70.77
CA GLU A 585 -41.81 -21.68 72.18
C GLU A 585 -41.99 -22.97 73.00
N ARG A 586 -42.94 -23.84 72.59
CA ARG A 586 -43.18 -25.14 73.26
C ARG A 586 -41.93 -26.02 73.30
N TYR A 587 -41.16 -26.05 72.22
CA TYR A 587 -39.96 -26.89 72.10
C TYR A 587 -38.85 -26.47 73.08
N PHE A 588 -38.66 -25.16 73.28
CA PHE A 588 -37.62 -24.64 74.19
C PHE A 588 -38.10 -24.50 75.64
N GLU A 589 -39.40 -24.35 75.91
CA GLU A 589 -39.98 -24.40 77.26
C GLU A 589 -39.73 -25.75 77.94
N GLN A 590 -39.97 -26.86 77.22
CA GLN A 590 -39.72 -28.22 77.72
C GLN A 590 -38.24 -28.50 78.05
N ARG A 591 -37.32 -27.67 77.55
CA ARG A 591 -35.87 -27.85 77.67
C ARG A 591 -35.18 -26.77 78.51
N ALA A 592 -35.96 -25.95 79.22
CA ALA A 592 -35.49 -24.86 80.08
C ALA A 592 -34.56 -23.86 79.37
N GLY A 593 -34.84 -23.53 78.11
CA GLY A 593 -34.14 -22.46 77.37
C GLY A 593 -32.68 -22.74 76.99
N LYS A 594 -32.22 -24.00 77.03
CA LYS A 594 -30.86 -24.38 76.59
C LYS A 594 -30.70 -24.22 75.08
N GLU A 595 -29.53 -23.75 74.64
CA GLU A 595 -29.15 -23.72 73.22
C GLU A 595 -29.04 -25.15 72.68
N VAL A 596 -29.64 -25.41 71.51
CA VAL A 596 -29.63 -26.74 70.86
C VAL A 596 -29.01 -26.65 69.47
N PRO A 597 -28.38 -27.71 68.95
CA PRO A 597 -27.97 -27.75 67.55
C PRO A 597 -29.17 -27.51 66.63
N PHE A 598 -29.04 -26.58 65.67
CA PHE A 598 -30.11 -26.21 64.74
C PHE A 598 -30.63 -27.41 63.92
N LYS A 599 -29.78 -28.42 63.70
CA LYS A 599 -30.16 -29.69 63.07
C LYS A 599 -31.23 -30.44 63.88
N GLU A 600 -31.14 -30.43 65.21
CA GLU A 600 -32.06 -31.12 66.10
C GLU A 600 -33.44 -30.43 66.14
N LEU A 601 -33.45 -29.09 66.21
CA LEU A 601 -34.67 -28.29 66.11
C LEU A 601 -35.39 -28.52 64.77
N ARG A 602 -34.62 -28.59 63.67
CA ARG A 602 -35.10 -28.86 62.32
C ARG A 602 -35.72 -30.25 62.17
N GLU A 603 -35.09 -31.28 62.74
CA GLU A 603 -35.61 -32.65 62.72
C GLU A 603 -36.90 -32.77 63.52
N ALA A 604 -36.99 -32.11 64.68
CA ALA A 604 -38.20 -32.07 65.49
C ALA A 604 -39.36 -31.35 64.77
N PHE A 605 -39.10 -30.20 64.15
CA PHE A 605 -40.11 -29.47 63.39
C PHE A 605 -40.60 -30.23 62.17
N SER A 606 -39.67 -30.87 61.44
CA SER A 606 -39.98 -31.73 60.29
C SER A 606 -40.87 -32.91 60.69
N LYS A 607 -40.62 -33.53 61.86
CA LYS A 607 -41.41 -34.65 62.37
C LYS A 607 -42.83 -34.25 62.80
N GLU A 608 -43.01 -33.05 63.34
CA GLU A 608 -44.33 -32.57 63.80
C GLU A 608 -45.17 -31.98 62.66
N THR A 609 -44.54 -31.34 61.66
CA THR A 609 -45.24 -30.65 60.56
C THR A 609 -45.31 -31.44 59.25
N GLY A 610 -44.65 -32.60 59.17
CA GLY A 610 -44.54 -33.39 57.93
C GLY A 610 -43.75 -32.71 56.82
N SER A 611 -43.11 -31.56 57.09
CA SER A 611 -42.35 -30.80 56.09
C SER A 611 -40.97 -31.41 55.83
N GLU A 612 -40.52 -31.42 54.57
CA GLU A 612 -39.18 -31.89 54.20
C GLU A 612 -38.06 -31.12 54.93
N SER A 613 -36.96 -31.80 55.24
CA SER A 613 -35.86 -31.27 56.07
C SER A 613 -35.27 -29.95 55.56
N ARG A 614 -35.27 -29.69 54.24
CA ARG A 614 -34.77 -28.42 53.66
C ARG A 614 -35.77 -27.27 53.79
N SER A 615 -37.07 -27.52 53.59
CA SER A 615 -38.13 -26.53 53.79
C SER A 615 -38.28 -26.14 55.27
N ALA A 616 -38.18 -27.12 56.17
CA ALA A 616 -38.14 -26.90 57.62
C ALA A 616 -37.00 -25.96 58.07
N ALA A 617 -35.82 -26.08 57.45
CA ALA A 617 -34.68 -25.21 57.75
C ALA A 617 -34.95 -23.75 57.34
N GLY A 618 -35.56 -23.53 56.18
CA GLY A 618 -35.87 -22.21 55.66
C GLY A 618 -36.95 -21.50 56.47
N ILE A 619 -37.97 -22.23 56.91
CA ILE A 619 -39.07 -21.71 57.74
C ILE A 619 -38.54 -21.30 59.12
N LEU A 620 -37.80 -22.19 59.79
CA LEU A 620 -37.26 -21.92 61.13
C LEU A 620 -36.18 -20.84 61.14
N ALA A 621 -35.31 -20.76 60.12
CA ALA A 621 -34.23 -19.76 60.08
C ALA A 621 -34.73 -18.33 59.87
N ASN A 622 -35.90 -18.17 59.26
CA ASN A 622 -36.51 -16.87 58.97
C ASN A 622 -37.61 -16.49 59.97
N ASN A 623 -37.95 -17.35 60.93
CA ASN A 623 -38.95 -17.07 61.95
C ASN A 623 -38.37 -16.22 63.10
N PRO A 624 -39.01 -15.10 63.51
CA PRO A 624 -38.53 -14.22 64.58
C PRO A 624 -38.31 -14.91 65.95
N ALA A 625 -39.00 -16.01 66.21
CA ALA A 625 -38.89 -16.79 67.45
C ALA A 625 -37.58 -17.58 67.59
N VAL A 626 -36.81 -17.75 66.50
CA VAL A 626 -35.56 -18.53 66.50
C VAL A 626 -34.35 -17.60 66.38
N LYS A 627 -33.45 -17.64 67.37
CA LYS A 627 -32.15 -16.96 67.32
C LYS A 627 -31.03 -17.96 67.06
N ILE A 628 -30.33 -17.80 65.94
CA ILE A 628 -29.21 -18.67 65.54
C ILE A 628 -27.87 -18.03 65.90
N VAL A 629 -27.08 -18.73 66.71
CA VAL A 629 -25.71 -18.36 67.10
C VAL A 629 -24.71 -19.33 66.46
N ARG A 630 -23.60 -18.79 65.97
CA ARG A 630 -22.50 -19.56 65.37
C ARG A 630 -21.25 -19.44 66.23
N PRO A 631 -21.00 -20.40 67.16
CA PRO A 631 -19.69 -20.48 67.82
C PRO A 631 -18.59 -20.85 66.80
N LYS A 632 -17.30 -20.74 67.17
CA LYS A 632 -16.12 -21.01 66.31
C LYS A 632 -16.02 -22.47 65.77
N THR A 633 -17.00 -23.32 66.03
CA THR A 633 -17.13 -24.69 65.53
C THR A 633 -18.17 -24.76 64.41
N TYR A 634 -18.08 -25.78 63.53
CA TYR A 634 -18.96 -25.98 62.36
C TYR A 634 -20.46 -26.24 62.68
N ILE A 635 -20.89 -26.09 63.94
CA ILE A 635 -22.24 -26.40 64.41
C ILE A 635 -23.01 -25.10 64.67
N ARG A 636 -24.20 -24.95 64.08
CA ARG A 636 -25.11 -23.82 64.34
C ARG A 636 -25.97 -24.14 65.55
N LEU A 637 -26.01 -23.26 66.54
CA LEU A 637 -26.86 -23.38 67.72
C LEU A 637 -28.09 -22.48 67.57
N ALA A 638 -29.24 -22.98 68.02
CA ALA A 638 -30.52 -22.28 68.02
C ALA A 638 -30.99 -22.07 69.46
N SER A 639 -31.53 -20.90 69.74
CA SER A 639 -32.15 -20.51 71.00
C SER A 639 -33.50 -19.85 70.73
N PHE A 640 -34.40 -19.91 71.70
CA PHE A 640 -35.68 -19.20 71.65
C PHE A 640 -35.50 -17.71 71.94
N ASN A 641 -36.16 -16.87 71.14
CA ASN A 641 -36.22 -15.43 71.34
C ASN A 641 -37.54 -15.04 72.02
N PRO A 642 -37.59 -14.81 73.34
CA PRO A 642 -38.82 -14.48 74.05
C PRO A 642 -39.43 -13.11 73.65
N ASN A 643 -38.66 -12.25 72.99
CA ASN A 643 -39.11 -10.93 72.53
C ASN A 643 -39.57 -10.94 71.06
N TRP A 644 -39.86 -12.11 70.48
CA TRP A 644 -40.19 -12.22 69.05
C TRP A 644 -41.47 -11.46 68.65
N ARG A 645 -42.40 -11.24 69.58
CA ARG A 645 -43.62 -10.42 69.38
C ARG A 645 -43.35 -8.91 69.36
N SER A 646 -42.23 -8.46 69.95
CA SER A 646 -41.86 -7.05 70.08
C SER A 646 -40.68 -6.65 69.17
N GLU A 647 -39.99 -7.61 68.56
CA GLU A 647 -39.00 -7.34 67.52
C GLU A 647 -39.67 -7.21 66.13
N PRO A 648 -39.48 -6.11 65.39
CA PRO A 648 -39.96 -6.01 64.02
C PRO A 648 -39.30 -7.12 63.19
N THR A 649 -40.11 -7.92 62.49
CA THR A 649 -39.64 -8.85 61.44
C THR A 649 -38.58 -8.12 60.63
N LYS A 650 -37.36 -8.68 60.51
CA LYS A 650 -36.26 -8.05 59.77
C LYS A 650 -36.62 -7.88 58.29
N ARG A 651 -37.43 -6.87 57.96
CA ARG A 651 -37.56 -6.24 56.66
C ARG A 651 -36.65 -5.03 56.66
N THR A 652 -35.34 -5.25 56.70
CA THR A 652 -34.40 -4.24 56.24
C THR A 652 -34.35 -4.29 54.72
N TYR A 653 -35.40 -3.79 54.06
CA TYR A 653 -35.17 -3.02 52.85
C TYR A 653 -34.60 -1.69 53.33
N THR A 654 -33.29 -1.52 53.23
CA THR A 654 -32.72 -0.18 53.26
C THR A 654 -33.39 0.60 52.14
N ARG A 655 -34.18 1.63 52.50
CA ARG A 655 -34.61 2.68 51.58
C ARG A 655 -33.37 3.08 50.79
N ARG A 656 -33.38 2.77 49.50
CA ARG A 656 -32.35 3.21 48.56
C ARG A 656 -32.21 4.72 48.75
N LYS A 657 -30.97 5.20 48.94
CA LYS A 657 -30.62 6.58 48.57
C LYS A 657 -31.25 6.85 47.18
N PRO A 658 -31.71 8.09 46.87
CA PRO A 658 -32.21 8.38 45.53
C PRO A 658 -31.22 7.77 44.52
N PRO A 659 -31.72 6.96 43.56
CA PRO A 659 -30.87 6.28 42.60
C PRO A 659 -29.79 7.23 42.13
N GLN A 660 -28.53 6.81 42.17
CA GLN A 660 -27.40 7.62 41.72
C GLN A 660 -27.65 8.20 40.31
N VAL A 661 -28.46 7.48 39.52
CA VAL A 661 -29.03 7.89 38.23
C VAL A 661 -29.81 9.21 38.32
N ASP A 662 -30.76 9.36 39.25
CA ASP A 662 -31.62 10.56 39.35
C ASP A 662 -30.80 11.81 39.72
N VAL A 663 -29.77 11.65 40.56
CA VAL A 663 -28.85 12.73 40.94
C VAL A 663 -27.99 13.15 39.75
N ILE A 664 -27.47 12.17 38.98
CA ILE A 664 -26.69 12.44 37.77
C ILE A 664 -27.57 13.12 36.72
N VAL A 665 -28.78 12.61 36.47
CA VAL A 665 -29.72 13.17 35.48
C VAL A 665 -30.11 14.60 35.84
N ALA A 666 -30.45 14.89 37.10
CA ALA A 666 -30.78 16.25 37.53
C ALA A 666 -29.60 17.23 37.35
N ALA A 667 -28.37 16.77 37.58
CA ALA A 667 -27.17 17.58 37.38
C ALA A 667 -26.88 17.84 35.89
N VAL A 668 -27.07 16.83 35.03
CA VAL A 668 -26.96 16.98 33.57
C VAL A 668 -28.01 17.96 33.04
N THR A 669 -29.27 17.80 33.44
CA THR A 669 -30.39 18.66 33.03
C THR A 669 -30.13 20.12 33.40
N LYS A 670 -29.69 20.40 34.64
CA LYS A 670 -29.37 21.76 35.10
C LYS A 670 -28.26 22.43 34.27
N LYS A 671 -27.24 21.67 33.84
CA LYS A 671 -26.16 22.19 32.99
C LYS A 671 -26.63 22.45 31.56
N LEU A 672 -27.46 21.58 30.99
CA LEU A 672 -28.03 21.78 29.66
C LEU A 672 -29.02 22.95 29.62
N GLU A 673 -29.73 23.24 30.72
CA GLU A 673 -30.63 24.41 30.82
C GLU A 673 -29.89 25.76 30.83
N GLN A 674 -28.59 25.78 31.13
CA GLN A 674 -27.76 26.98 31.11
C GLN A 674 -27.21 27.31 29.71
N GLU A 675 -27.28 26.35 28.78
CA GLU A 675 -26.78 26.52 27.41
C GLU A 675 -27.89 27.07 26.49
N PRO A 676 -27.60 28.08 25.63
CA PRO A 676 -28.60 28.71 24.77
C PRO A 676 -29.35 27.75 23.82
N THR A 677 -28.67 26.71 23.35
CA THR A 677 -29.21 25.69 22.44
C THR A 677 -29.76 24.47 23.18
N GLY A 678 -29.46 24.32 24.48
CA GLY A 678 -29.80 23.12 25.25
C GLY A 678 -28.92 21.91 24.93
N GLU A 679 -27.77 22.11 24.28
CA GLU A 679 -26.89 21.08 23.73
C GLU A 679 -25.44 21.28 24.15
N ARG A 680 -24.76 20.21 24.58
CA ARG A 680 -23.34 20.28 24.97
C ARG A 680 -22.58 18.97 24.72
N PRO A 681 -21.26 18.99 24.48
CA PRO A 681 -20.48 17.77 24.30
C PRO A 681 -20.56 16.84 25.51
N LEU A 682 -20.83 15.56 25.26
CA LEU A 682 -20.96 14.55 26.31
C LEU A 682 -19.67 14.38 27.11
N VAL A 683 -18.51 14.56 26.48
CA VAL A 683 -17.19 14.43 27.12
C VAL A 683 -17.00 15.51 28.20
N ASP A 684 -17.42 16.74 27.92
CA ASP A 684 -17.26 17.86 28.84
C ASP A 684 -18.20 17.72 30.05
N ILE A 685 -19.46 17.35 29.78
CA ILE A 685 -20.44 17.05 30.84
C ILE A 685 -19.92 15.94 31.76
N VAL A 686 -19.41 14.84 31.18
CA VAL A 686 -18.88 13.71 31.96
C VAL A 686 -17.64 14.10 32.75
N SER A 687 -16.73 14.89 32.17
CA SER A 687 -15.51 15.33 32.86
C SER A 687 -15.79 16.32 33.99
N GLU A 688 -16.80 17.18 33.85
CA GLU A 688 -17.22 18.09 34.92
C GLU A 688 -17.95 17.33 36.04
N LEU A 689 -18.87 16.44 35.70
CA LEU A 689 -19.62 15.65 36.69
C LEU A 689 -18.72 14.67 37.45
N GLU A 690 -17.68 14.13 36.80
CA GLU A 690 -16.65 13.33 37.47
C GLU A 690 -15.95 14.13 38.58
N LYS A 691 -15.63 15.41 38.32
CA LYS A 691 -14.97 16.29 39.30
C LYS A 691 -15.94 16.82 40.37
N GLU A 692 -17.17 17.16 39.99
CA GLU A 692 -18.15 17.82 40.85
C GLU A 692 -18.83 16.83 41.82
N LEU A 693 -19.09 15.59 41.38
CA LEU A 693 -19.81 14.58 42.16
C LEU A 693 -18.91 13.45 42.70
N ASP A 694 -17.62 13.43 42.33
CA ASP A 694 -16.67 12.34 42.65
C ASP A 694 -17.18 10.95 42.23
N ILE A 695 -17.77 10.87 41.03
CA ILE A 695 -18.36 9.65 40.47
C ILE A 695 -17.53 9.17 39.29
N ARG A 696 -17.25 7.86 39.24
CA ARG A 696 -16.54 7.23 38.10
C ARG A 696 -17.34 7.41 36.81
N ARG A 697 -16.64 7.75 35.71
CA ARG A 697 -17.24 7.88 34.35
C ARG A 697 -18.13 6.71 33.94
N ALA A 698 -17.74 5.48 34.32
CA ALA A 698 -18.49 4.25 34.02
C ALA A 698 -19.90 4.21 34.63
N THR A 699 -20.18 5.04 35.64
CA THR A 699 -21.50 5.18 36.28
C THR A 699 -22.33 6.31 35.67
N ILE A 700 -21.68 7.30 35.05
CA ILE A 700 -22.34 8.48 34.44
C ILE A 700 -22.97 8.11 33.09
N TYR A 701 -22.26 7.35 32.24
CA TYR A 701 -22.78 6.96 30.92
C TYR A 701 -24.08 6.16 30.98
N PRO A 702 -24.21 5.11 31.81
CA PRO A 702 -25.46 4.35 31.92
C PRO A 702 -26.62 5.16 32.50
N ALA A 703 -26.33 6.14 33.37
CA ALA A 703 -27.36 7.01 33.94
C ALA A 703 -27.97 7.95 32.89
N ILE A 704 -27.14 8.46 31.97
CA ILE A 704 -27.61 9.26 30.83
C ILE A 704 -28.39 8.38 29.84
N ASP A 705 -27.88 7.18 29.54
CA ASP A 705 -28.54 6.26 28.60
C ASP A 705 -29.89 5.71 29.14
N GLN A 706 -30.16 5.81 30.45
CA GLN A 706 -31.41 5.38 31.11
C GLN A 706 -32.43 6.52 31.32
N SER A 707 -32.10 7.76 30.96
CA SER A 707 -32.96 8.92 31.20
C SER A 707 -33.92 9.18 30.04
N GLU A 708 -35.16 9.55 30.36
CA GLU A 708 -36.12 10.07 29.37
C GLU A 708 -35.97 11.60 29.17
N ALA A 709 -35.28 12.30 30.08
CA ALA A 709 -35.15 13.76 30.07
C ALA A 709 -33.99 14.28 29.20
N VAL A 710 -33.00 13.43 28.93
CA VAL A 710 -31.82 13.77 28.11
C VAL A 710 -31.58 12.73 27.02
N GLU A 711 -31.28 13.19 25.81
CA GLU A 711 -30.97 12.34 24.67
C GLU A 711 -29.50 12.48 24.26
N LYS A 712 -28.95 11.39 23.74
CA LYS A 712 -27.56 11.29 23.29
C LYS A 712 -27.52 11.17 21.78
N ILE A 713 -26.88 12.14 21.14
CA ILE A 713 -26.82 12.24 19.68
C ILE A 713 -25.39 11.97 19.24
N THR A 714 -25.22 11.03 18.31
CA THR A 714 -23.93 10.72 17.71
C THR A 714 -23.79 11.47 16.40
N ILE A 715 -22.70 12.22 16.23
CA ILE A 715 -22.39 12.89 14.97
C ILE A 715 -21.84 11.83 13.99
N LYS A 716 -22.46 11.70 12.82
CA LYS A 716 -22.04 10.74 11.78
C LYS A 716 -20.57 11.01 11.39
N GLY A 717 -19.75 9.97 11.31
CA GLY A 717 -18.33 10.10 10.93
C GLY A 717 -17.39 10.64 12.03
N SER A 718 -17.91 10.93 13.24
CA SER A 718 -17.13 11.53 14.33
C SER A 718 -17.21 10.73 15.63
N ALA A 719 -16.15 10.77 16.44
CA ALA A 719 -16.15 10.21 17.80
C ALA A 719 -16.92 11.10 18.80
N PHE A 720 -17.34 12.30 18.38
CA PHE A 720 -18.08 13.25 19.19
C PHE A 720 -19.52 12.81 19.42
N LYS A 721 -19.96 12.96 20.67
CA LYS A 721 -21.33 12.71 21.11
C LYS A 721 -21.85 13.96 21.81
N ILE A 722 -23.07 14.36 21.49
CA ILE A 722 -23.76 15.51 22.06
C ILE A 722 -24.82 14.99 23.03
N CYS A 723 -25.03 15.68 24.14
CA CYS A 723 -26.16 15.48 25.04
C CYS A 723 -27.14 16.66 24.85
N ARG A 724 -28.44 16.36 24.69
CA ARG A 724 -29.51 17.36 24.48
C ARG A 724 -30.68 17.08 25.42
N LEU A 725 -31.42 18.12 25.81
CA LEU A 725 -32.73 17.96 26.47
C LEU A 725 -33.80 17.44 25.50
N THR A 726 -34.47 16.33 25.86
CA THR A 726 -35.50 15.70 25.03
C THR A 726 -36.64 16.68 24.74
N GLY A 727 -36.97 16.91 23.47
CA GLY A 727 -38.09 17.76 23.05
C GLY A 727 -37.81 19.27 22.94
N ARG A 728 -36.57 19.72 23.12
CA ARG A 728 -36.15 21.12 22.89
C ARG A 728 -35.13 21.20 21.74
N SER A 729 -35.56 21.45 20.50
CA SER A 729 -34.68 21.92 19.42
C SER A 729 -34.87 23.42 19.24
N HIS A 730 -33.97 24.25 19.77
CA HIS A 730 -34.05 25.68 19.57
C HIS A 730 -33.08 26.10 18.46
N ASN A 731 -33.60 26.42 17.27
CA ASN A 731 -32.87 27.16 16.23
C ASN A 731 -32.72 28.63 16.65
N ARG A 732 -32.21 28.89 17.85
CA ARG A 732 -31.98 30.24 18.37
C ARG A 732 -30.49 30.40 18.63
N PHE A 733 -29.89 31.36 17.95
CA PHE A 733 -28.45 31.69 18.03
C PHE A 733 -28.28 33.09 18.65
N PRO A 734 -28.48 33.25 19.97
CA PRO A 734 -28.42 34.57 20.63
C PRO A 734 -27.01 35.18 20.61
N GLU A 735 -25.99 34.39 20.30
CA GLU A 735 -24.61 34.83 20.15
C GLU A 735 -24.36 35.53 18.81
N LEU A 736 -25.17 35.28 17.78
CA LEU A 736 -24.97 35.80 16.43
C LEU A 736 -24.87 37.35 16.35
N PRO A 737 -25.67 38.14 17.11
CA PRO A 737 -25.51 39.59 17.17
C PRO A 737 -24.15 40.06 17.72
N LYS A 738 -23.44 39.22 18.50
CA LYS A 738 -22.10 39.55 19.03
C LYS A 738 -21.03 39.53 17.96
N LEU A 739 -21.25 38.88 16.81
CA LEU A 739 -20.34 38.90 15.67
C LEU A 739 -20.29 40.30 15.07
N LYS A 740 -19.20 41.04 15.25
CA LYS A 740 -19.15 42.47 14.96
C LYS A 740 -18.86 42.77 13.47
N ASN A 741 -18.43 41.79 12.68
CA ASN A 741 -18.18 41.96 11.24
C ASN A 741 -19.52 41.90 10.47
N PRO A 742 -19.99 43.00 9.86
CA PRO A 742 -21.31 43.07 9.25
C PRO A 742 -21.48 42.12 8.07
N ALA A 743 -20.41 41.87 7.30
CA ALA A 743 -20.47 40.95 6.16
C ALA A 743 -20.59 39.49 6.63
N TRP A 744 -19.82 39.10 7.66
CA TRP A 744 -19.89 37.74 8.21
C TRP A 744 -21.22 37.50 8.91
N ARG A 745 -21.74 38.51 9.63
CA ARG A 745 -23.06 38.46 10.26
C ARG A 745 -24.17 38.21 9.25
N ALA A 746 -24.20 38.98 8.16
CA ALA A 746 -25.21 38.82 7.10
C ALA A 746 -25.13 37.46 6.38
N GLU A 747 -23.94 36.85 6.27
CA GLU A 747 -23.79 35.48 5.74
C GLU A 747 -24.27 34.43 6.73
N CYS A 748 -23.99 34.60 8.03
CA CYS A 748 -24.47 33.70 9.08
C CYS A 748 -25.99 33.77 9.25
N GLU A 749 -26.60 34.95 9.18
CA GLU A 749 -28.07 35.13 9.21
C GLU A 749 -28.73 34.36 8.06
N ARG A 750 -28.22 34.52 6.84
CA ARG A 750 -28.70 33.76 5.66
C ARG A 750 -28.51 32.25 5.80
N ALA A 751 -27.44 31.81 6.46
CA ALA A 751 -27.20 30.39 6.70
C ALA A 751 -28.15 29.83 7.77
N VAL A 752 -28.40 30.56 8.85
CA VAL A 752 -29.32 30.19 9.92
C VAL A 752 -30.77 30.10 9.44
N GLU A 753 -31.21 31.00 8.54
CA GLU A 753 -32.53 30.93 7.91
C GLU A 753 -32.75 29.63 7.11
N LYS A 754 -31.66 29.06 6.59
CA LYS A 754 -31.66 27.82 5.81
C LYS A 754 -31.53 26.57 6.67
N LEU A 755 -31.45 26.69 8.00
CA LEU A 755 -31.35 25.56 8.92
C LEU A 755 -32.71 24.85 9.08
N THR A 756 -33.16 24.24 7.99
CA THR A 756 -34.40 23.46 7.87
C THR A 756 -34.06 22.06 7.36
N PRO A 757 -34.89 21.03 7.60
CA PRO A 757 -34.63 19.68 7.11
C PRO A 757 -34.32 19.58 5.60
N LYS A 758 -34.80 20.53 4.80
CA LYS A 758 -34.61 20.57 3.34
C LYS A 758 -33.31 21.26 2.90
N ASP A 759 -32.90 22.30 3.63
CA ASP A 759 -31.79 23.18 3.24
C ASP A 759 -30.58 23.11 4.22
N VAL A 760 -30.59 22.14 5.15
CA VAL A 760 -29.58 21.99 6.21
C VAL A 760 -28.15 21.89 5.69
N ASP A 761 -27.93 21.22 4.56
CA ASP A 761 -26.60 21.10 3.96
C ASP A 761 -26.12 22.41 3.37
N ILE A 762 -27.04 23.19 2.79
CA ILE A 762 -26.74 24.54 2.27
C ILE A 762 -26.38 25.45 3.45
N ALA A 763 -27.13 25.38 4.55
CA ALA A 763 -26.83 26.15 5.77
C ALA A 763 -25.43 25.83 6.31
N LEU A 764 -25.11 24.55 6.51
CA LEU A 764 -23.81 24.14 7.06
C LEU A 764 -22.66 24.35 6.07
N PHE A 765 -22.90 24.25 4.76
CA PHE A 765 -21.91 24.60 3.73
C PHE A 765 -21.54 26.09 3.76
N LEU A 766 -22.55 26.98 3.87
CA LEU A 766 -22.31 28.42 3.95
C LEU A 766 -21.50 28.78 5.20
N LEU A 767 -21.85 28.19 6.36
CA LEU A 767 -21.10 28.37 7.60
C LEU A 767 -19.68 27.82 7.52
N GLY A 768 -19.50 26.62 6.96
CA GLY A 768 -18.18 26.00 6.76
C GLY A 768 -17.28 26.81 5.83
N ARG A 769 -17.83 27.35 4.74
CA ARG A 769 -17.12 28.26 3.82
C ARG A 769 -16.71 29.56 4.52
N GLN A 770 -17.62 30.16 5.28
CA GLN A 770 -17.37 31.40 6.01
C GLN A 770 -16.29 31.21 7.08
N PHE A 771 -16.31 30.10 7.80
CA PHE A 771 -15.27 29.72 8.76
C PHE A 771 -13.90 29.55 8.11
N ASP A 772 -13.85 28.88 6.95
CA ASP A 772 -12.61 28.67 6.19
C ASP A 772 -11.97 30.02 5.77
N GLN A 773 -12.81 30.94 5.27
CA GLN A 773 -12.40 32.30 4.92
C GLN A 773 -11.95 33.10 6.15
N ALA A 774 -12.67 33.01 7.27
CA ALA A 774 -12.31 33.69 8.52
C ALA A 774 -10.97 33.20 9.07
N MET A 775 -10.70 31.90 9.06
CA MET A 775 -9.41 31.32 9.45
C MET A 775 -8.26 31.80 8.57
N ARG A 776 -8.50 31.97 7.26
CA ARG A 776 -7.50 32.55 6.36
C ARG A 776 -7.20 34.00 6.72
N LEU A 777 -8.24 34.82 6.93
CA LEU A 777 -8.10 36.22 7.32
C LEU A 777 -7.41 36.40 8.68
N LEU A 778 -7.60 35.44 9.61
CA LEU A 778 -6.91 35.41 10.89
C LEU A 778 -5.38 35.31 10.72
N LEU A 779 -4.91 34.38 9.87
CA LEU A 779 -3.48 34.20 9.63
C LEU A 779 -2.87 35.35 8.83
N GLU A 780 -3.62 35.90 7.87
CA GLU A 780 -3.19 37.10 7.12
C GLU A 780 -3.03 38.30 8.09
N ALA A 781 -3.99 38.52 9.00
CA ALA A 781 -3.88 39.56 10.02
C ALA A 781 -2.72 39.30 11.01
N ALA A 782 -2.51 38.05 11.43
CA ALA A 782 -1.41 37.69 12.32
C ALA A 782 -0.03 37.86 11.67
N ARG A 783 0.09 37.61 10.37
CA ARG A 783 1.30 37.85 9.57
C ARG A 783 1.59 39.35 9.45
N ASP A 784 0.57 40.13 9.13
CA ASP A 784 0.75 41.54 8.76
C ASP A 784 0.91 42.45 10.00
N GLN A 785 0.37 42.05 11.16
CA GLN A 785 0.29 42.92 12.35
C GLN A 785 0.75 42.27 13.67
N GLY A 786 0.87 40.94 13.75
CA GLY A 786 0.94 40.22 15.03
C GLY A 786 2.31 39.72 15.49
N GLY A 787 3.40 39.91 14.74
CA GLY A 787 4.72 39.40 15.11
C GLY A 787 4.81 37.86 15.22
N PHE A 788 3.80 37.13 14.72
CA PHE A 788 3.79 35.67 14.71
C PHE A 788 4.46 35.12 13.44
N PRO A 789 5.24 34.02 13.52
CA PRO A 789 5.84 33.40 12.36
C PRO A 789 4.79 32.67 11.51
N VAL A 790 4.35 33.33 10.43
CA VAL A 790 3.40 32.76 9.45
C VAL A 790 4.12 32.59 8.10
N SER A 791 4.29 31.36 7.64
CA SER A 791 4.82 31.05 6.29
C SER A 791 3.67 30.90 5.28
N GLU A 792 3.97 31.03 3.97
CA GLU A 792 2.98 30.78 2.91
C GLU A 792 2.39 29.36 2.98
N GLY A 793 3.18 28.39 3.43
CA GLY A 793 2.75 27.01 3.65
C GLY A 793 1.64 26.87 4.70
N HIS A 794 1.60 27.75 5.71
CA HIS A 794 0.54 27.76 6.73
C HIS A 794 -0.80 28.29 6.21
N ILE A 795 -0.77 29.17 5.21
CA ILE A 795 -1.96 29.84 4.69
C ILE A 795 -2.70 28.96 3.68
N ASN A 796 -2.04 28.05 2.95
CA ASN A 796 -2.64 27.40 1.79
C ASN A 796 -3.73 26.35 2.07
N ARG A 797 -3.67 25.63 3.20
CA ARG A 797 -4.64 24.56 3.54
C ARG A 797 -5.30 24.83 4.88
N LEU A 798 -6.61 24.58 5.00
CA LEU A 798 -7.36 24.76 6.26
C LEU A 798 -6.76 23.94 7.41
N GLN A 799 -6.27 22.73 7.14
CA GLN A 799 -5.57 21.91 8.14
C GLN A 799 -4.34 22.66 8.70
N ASN A 800 -3.54 23.27 7.84
CA ASN A 800 -2.34 24.01 8.24
C ASN A 800 -2.71 25.28 9.02
N ARG A 801 -3.81 25.97 8.64
CA ARG A 801 -4.35 27.12 9.38
C ARG A 801 -4.77 26.74 10.81
N ILE A 802 -5.44 25.60 10.96
CA ILE A 802 -5.86 25.05 12.26
C ILE A 802 -4.65 24.64 13.10
N ASP A 803 -3.70 23.88 12.53
CA ASP A 803 -2.51 23.43 13.26
C ASP A 803 -1.63 24.62 13.70
N TRP A 804 -1.52 25.65 12.86
CA TRP A 804 -0.88 26.90 13.23
C TRP A 804 -1.60 27.59 14.40
N ALA A 805 -2.93 27.77 14.31
CA ALA A 805 -3.70 28.46 15.34
C ALA A 805 -3.65 27.74 16.71
N VAL A 806 -3.59 26.40 16.71
CA VAL A 806 -3.41 25.60 17.93
C VAL A 806 -1.98 25.69 18.46
N SER A 807 -0.96 25.64 17.59
CA SER A 807 0.45 25.71 18.01
C SER A 807 0.82 27.07 18.60
N GLN A 808 0.20 28.15 18.14
CA GLN A 808 0.34 29.49 18.68
C GLN A 808 -0.62 29.78 19.85
N HIS A 809 -1.34 28.76 20.35
CA HIS A 809 -2.32 28.87 21.44
C HIS A 809 -3.42 29.93 21.20
N VAL A 810 -3.73 30.24 19.94
CA VAL A 810 -4.84 31.12 19.56
C VAL A 810 -6.17 30.45 19.91
N PHE A 811 -6.24 29.13 19.71
CA PHE A 811 -7.32 28.26 20.18
C PHE A 811 -6.76 27.08 20.96
N THR A 812 -7.43 26.71 22.06
CA THR A 812 -7.06 25.56 22.90
C THR A 812 -7.71 24.26 22.42
N ASP A 813 -8.84 24.36 21.72
CA ASP A 813 -9.73 23.22 21.48
C ASP A 813 -9.55 22.63 20.08
N LYS A 814 -8.42 21.92 19.87
CA LYS A 814 -8.08 21.27 18.58
C LYS A 814 -9.17 20.33 18.08
N ALA A 815 -9.85 19.64 18.99
CA ALA A 815 -10.83 18.61 18.64
C ALA A 815 -12.08 19.21 17.96
N ASN A 816 -12.57 20.36 18.42
CA ASN A 816 -13.68 21.09 17.81
C ASN A 816 -13.32 21.66 16.43
N LEU A 817 -12.11 22.20 16.28
CA LEU A 817 -11.60 22.69 14.98
C LEU A 817 -11.48 21.57 13.94
N VAL A 818 -11.02 20.38 14.35
CA VAL A 818 -10.94 19.20 13.47
C VAL A 818 -12.33 18.71 13.07
N LEU A 819 -13.31 18.75 13.99
CA LEU A 819 -14.71 18.44 13.70
C LEU A 819 -15.26 19.38 12.60
N LEU A 820 -15.16 20.70 12.81
CA LEU A 820 -15.63 21.70 11.83
C LEU A 820 -14.96 21.57 10.45
N LYS A 821 -13.68 21.20 10.43
CA LYS A 821 -12.94 20.94 9.19
C LYS A 821 -13.46 19.72 8.43
N ASN A 822 -13.69 18.60 9.14
CA ASN A 822 -14.17 17.37 8.53
C ASN A 822 -15.59 17.58 7.95
N GLU A 823 -16.46 18.22 8.72
CA GLU A 823 -17.82 18.59 8.31
C GLU A 823 -17.86 19.51 7.07
N ARG A 824 -16.90 20.43 6.94
CA ARG A 824 -16.76 21.28 5.75
C ARG A 824 -16.30 20.47 4.52
N ASN A 825 -15.39 19.52 4.70
CA ASN A 825 -14.83 18.74 3.59
C ASN A 825 -15.81 17.68 3.05
N GLU A 826 -16.63 17.09 3.92
CA GLU A 826 -17.63 16.09 3.52
C GLU A 826 -18.77 16.70 2.67
N ARG A 827 -19.12 17.97 2.93
CA ARG A 827 -20.20 18.68 2.20
C ARG A 827 -19.78 19.33 0.88
N GLY A 828 -18.58 19.03 0.38
CA GLY A 828 -18.08 19.48 -0.93
C GLY A 828 -18.46 18.57 -2.12
N HIS A 829 -19.21 17.50 -1.86
CA HIS A 829 -19.63 16.49 -2.85
C HIS A 829 -21.16 16.52 -3.06
N GLU A 830 -21.68 15.70 -3.99
CA GLU A 830 -23.07 15.70 -4.47
C GLU A 830 -24.16 15.85 -3.38
N PRO A 831 -25.33 16.45 -3.70
CA PRO A 831 -26.39 16.68 -2.72
C PRO A 831 -26.85 15.37 -2.07
N PRO A 832 -26.84 15.27 -0.73
CA PRO A 832 -27.21 14.04 -0.03
C PRO A 832 -28.71 13.74 -0.14
N ALA A 833 -29.08 12.47 0.04
CA ALA A 833 -30.46 12.01 -0.04
C ALA A 833 -31.33 12.61 1.10
N PRO A 834 -32.66 12.78 0.92
CA PRO A 834 -33.54 13.38 1.94
C PRO A 834 -33.44 12.74 3.34
N ASP A 835 -33.26 11.42 3.40
CA ASP A 835 -33.08 10.68 4.66
C ASP A 835 -31.77 11.08 5.39
N GLU A 836 -30.73 11.44 4.64
CA GLU A 836 -29.46 11.93 5.19
C GLU A 836 -29.57 13.38 5.67
N GLN A 837 -30.42 14.19 5.02
CA GLN A 837 -30.70 15.56 5.45
C GLN A 837 -31.45 15.56 6.80
N GLU A 838 -32.43 14.66 6.97
CA GLU A 838 -33.16 14.50 8.23
C GLU A 838 -32.25 13.99 9.37
N ALA A 839 -31.30 13.09 9.06
CA ALA A 839 -30.30 12.66 10.02
C ALA A 839 -29.32 13.79 10.42
N THR A 840 -28.92 14.62 9.44
CA THR A 840 -28.01 15.76 9.64
C THR A 840 -28.66 16.86 10.49
N MET A 841 -29.95 17.11 10.26
CA MET A 841 -30.74 18.07 11.03
C MET A 841 -30.72 17.79 12.53
N LYS A 842 -30.55 16.52 12.95
CA LYS A 842 -30.49 16.15 14.37
C LYS A 842 -29.31 16.76 15.12
N TYR A 843 -28.20 17.12 14.46
CA TYR A 843 -27.02 17.73 15.09
C TYR A 843 -26.58 19.05 14.43
N ALA A 844 -27.27 19.48 13.38
CA ALA A 844 -26.99 20.72 12.65
C ALA A 844 -27.06 22.00 13.53
N PRO A 845 -28.01 22.16 14.48
CA PRO A 845 -28.04 23.33 15.36
C PRO A 845 -26.77 23.48 16.21
N TYR A 846 -26.25 22.38 16.76
CA TYR A 846 -24.97 22.38 17.48
C TYR A 846 -23.80 22.80 16.58
N LEU A 847 -23.68 22.22 15.39
CA LEU A 847 -22.61 22.59 14.45
C LEU A 847 -22.70 24.05 14.03
N ALA A 848 -23.92 24.55 13.77
CA ALA A 848 -24.14 25.93 13.41
C ALA A 848 -23.73 26.89 14.54
N ASN A 849 -24.09 26.58 15.79
CA ASN A 849 -23.68 27.37 16.94
C ASN A 849 -22.15 27.36 17.09
N LEU A 850 -21.53 26.19 16.96
CA LEU A 850 -20.08 26.05 17.05
C LEU A 850 -19.36 26.86 15.96
N TYR A 851 -19.83 26.84 14.72
CA TYR A 851 -19.29 27.70 13.65
C TYR A 851 -19.42 29.19 14.00
N ILE A 852 -20.57 29.62 14.52
CA ILE A 852 -20.83 31.02 14.91
C ILE A 852 -19.89 31.44 16.04
N ASP A 853 -19.73 30.61 17.08
CA ASP A 853 -18.85 30.90 18.22
C ASP A 853 -17.40 31.09 17.77
N TYR A 854 -16.89 30.20 16.91
CA TYR A 854 -15.54 30.37 16.36
C TYR A 854 -15.42 31.60 15.46
N LEU A 855 -16.44 31.93 14.68
CA LEU A 855 -16.42 33.15 13.87
C LEU A 855 -16.36 34.41 14.74
N ILE A 856 -17.07 34.43 15.88
CA ILE A 856 -16.99 35.52 16.87
C ILE A 856 -15.59 35.61 17.45
N MET A 857 -15.03 34.49 17.91
CA MET A 857 -13.67 34.45 18.46
C MET A 857 -12.63 34.92 17.43
N ILE A 858 -12.75 34.50 16.16
CA ILE A 858 -11.85 34.93 15.09
C ILE A 858 -11.99 36.43 14.83
N ASP A 859 -13.22 36.97 14.74
CA ASP A 859 -13.46 38.40 14.53
C ASP A 859 -12.88 39.25 15.66
N ASP A 860 -13.04 38.82 16.91
CA ASP A 860 -12.45 39.50 18.07
C ASP A 860 -10.91 39.43 18.06
N ARG A 861 -10.32 38.29 17.68
CA ARG A 861 -8.85 38.13 17.58
C ARG A 861 -8.25 38.98 16.47
N ILE A 862 -8.85 39.01 15.29
CA ILE A 862 -8.41 39.85 14.16
C ILE A 862 -8.42 41.34 14.57
N ARG A 863 -9.40 41.77 15.35
CA ARG A 863 -9.47 43.15 15.86
C ARG A 863 -8.45 43.42 16.96
N GLY A 864 -8.18 42.43 17.82
CA GLY A 864 -7.09 42.49 18.79
C GLY A 864 -5.73 42.76 18.13
N PHE A 865 -5.47 42.13 16.97
CA PHE A 865 -4.27 42.40 16.17
C PHE A 865 -4.24 43.80 15.52
N LYS A 866 -5.41 44.41 15.27
CA LYS A 866 -5.52 45.78 14.73
C LYS A 866 -5.36 46.89 15.80
N HIS A 867 -5.33 46.54 17.09
CA HIS A 867 -5.25 47.48 18.21
C HIS A 867 -4.03 47.24 19.13
N SER A 868 -3.17 46.29 18.76
CA SER A 868 -1.83 46.09 19.32
C SER A 868 -0.81 46.69 18.35
#